data_AF-A0A3A0F428-F1
#
_entry.id   AF-A0A3A0F428-F1
#
_cell.length_a   1.000
_cell.length_b   1.000
_cell.length_c   1.000
_cell.angle_alpha   90.00
_cell.angle_beta   90.00
_cell.angle_gamma   90.00
#
_symmetry.space_group_name_H-M   'P 1'
#
loop_
_entity.id
_entity.type
_entity.pdbx_description
1 polymer ?
#
loop_
_entity_poly.entity_id
_entity_poly.type
_entity_poly.pdbx_seq_one_letter_code
_entity_poly.pdbx_strand_id
1 'polypeptide(L)'
;MDRPPPLRTRRDFLEQDDALIVVRQPPAPPPPARGQPPGVPPNPAEGAEVLLSIHADGRIVALNGHVDLGTGIRTALAQIVAEELDVAPGRVEMVLGDTARAPNQGLTIASATIQVTAVPLRQAAAQARAYLVERAAEALGAPPSSLRVRDGVVQCANAQGDAGVQRISYGELVRGRRRVLELDPQARVKPAAEYRVVGSEVPRVDIPAKVFGETSFVHDLRVAGMLHGRVVRPPYAGADHGEFIGNTLESVDESSIAHIPGVRAVVVIRDFVGIVAEREEHAEQAAAALRVRWKPWPGLPPLEDLEQALRANPATTRRVVDEGDVDAALGDGSGSISRSYVWPYQMHASIGPSCAVAAWHGEAAEPHALTVWAGTQNPHVLRADLATLLALPDVAIEVIRMEAAGCYGRNCADDVAADAALLSRAVGAPVRVQLSREQEHLWEPKGTAQWMQVRGALDGSGAFDAYDFSVAYPSNGAPTLALLLTRAIDPVARSFEMGDRTARPPYAVPNLRVTIQDMAPILRASWLRGVSALPNSFAHESFVDELASLARVDPVEFRLRHLNDERGSELLRATAERAGWVAHDGPQQLGRTGDLLHGRGVAYARYVHGQWPGVAAAWSAWVADVDVDRATGEVHVRRVVVGQDSGLVVNPAGVRHQVQGNVIQTTSRALQERVRIDPQTSVVSGREWGSYPILDFRQVPVIEVVTMPRPGEAPLGVGESASVPGTAAIANAIFDATGIRFRQPPFTPEVVRAALHPLPAAGDGASGPAAAARGPSSSRPTHAPPAPP
;
A
#
# COMPACT_ATOMS: atom_id res chain seq x y z
N MET A 1 -18.94 -41.27 8.53
CA MET A 1 -18.32 -40.44 9.58
C MET A 1 -18.80 -39.03 9.31
N ASP A 2 -19.56 -38.47 10.24
CA ASP A 2 -20.06 -37.11 10.11
C ASP A 2 -18.88 -36.14 10.03
N ARG A 3 -18.92 -35.24 9.05
CA ARG A 3 -17.92 -34.19 8.91
C ARG A 3 -17.97 -33.34 10.19
N PRO A 4 -16.85 -33.07 10.88
CA PRO A 4 -16.86 -32.26 12.08
C PRO A 4 -17.54 -30.91 11.80
N PRO A 5 -18.24 -30.33 12.79
CA PRO A 5 -18.93 -29.06 12.61
C PRO A 5 -17.96 -27.98 12.11
N PRO A 6 -18.42 -27.05 11.26
CA PRO A 6 -17.57 -25.99 10.75
C PRO A 6 -17.09 -25.09 11.90
N LEU A 7 -15.79 -24.83 11.97
CA LEU A 7 -15.17 -23.93 12.94
C LEU A 7 -15.40 -22.49 12.49
N ARG A 8 -16.45 -21.86 13.00
CA ARG A 8 -16.94 -20.51 12.62
C ARG A 8 -16.50 -19.43 13.60
N THR A 9 -16.32 -19.76 14.87
CA THR A 9 -15.90 -18.81 15.91
C THR A 9 -14.65 -19.29 16.65
N ARG A 10 -13.96 -18.39 17.37
CA ARG A 10 -12.90 -18.78 18.31
C ARG A 10 -13.39 -19.81 19.33
N ARG A 11 -14.64 -19.70 19.80
CA ARG A 11 -15.24 -20.66 20.73
C ARG A 11 -15.28 -22.07 20.15
N ASP A 12 -15.66 -22.21 18.88
CA ASP A 12 -15.72 -23.51 18.20
C ASP A 12 -14.37 -24.21 18.22
N PHE A 13 -13.26 -23.47 18.02
CA PHE A 13 -11.92 -24.04 18.16
C PHE A 13 -11.62 -24.48 19.59
N LEU A 14 -11.98 -23.69 20.60
CA LEU A 14 -11.68 -23.96 22.01
C LEU A 14 -12.50 -25.12 22.59
N GLU A 15 -13.70 -25.36 22.05
CA GLU A 15 -14.60 -26.45 22.45
C GLU A 15 -14.39 -27.73 21.65
N GLN A 16 -13.60 -27.69 20.58
CA GLN A 16 -13.29 -28.83 19.74
C GLN A 16 -12.52 -29.91 20.52
N ASP A 17 -13.13 -31.09 20.68
CA ASP A 17 -12.42 -32.29 21.12
C ASP A 17 -11.56 -32.87 19.97
N ASP A 18 -10.69 -33.84 20.28
CA ASP A 18 -9.76 -34.43 19.31
C ASP A 18 -8.79 -33.41 18.68
N ALA A 19 -8.33 -32.45 19.48
CA ALA A 19 -7.53 -31.32 19.02
C ALA A 19 -6.43 -30.89 20.02
N LEU A 20 -5.28 -30.49 19.46
CA LEU A 20 -4.27 -29.67 20.12
C LEU A 20 -4.40 -28.24 19.62
N ILE A 21 -4.58 -27.29 20.54
CA ILE A 21 -4.82 -25.88 20.23
C ILE A 21 -3.76 -25.04 20.95
N VAL A 22 -3.13 -24.12 20.25
CA VAL A 22 -2.22 -23.13 20.85
C VAL A 22 -2.88 -21.76 20.80
N VAL A 23 -3.01 -21.13 21.96
CA VAL A 23 -3.66 -19.84 22.15
C VAL A 23 -2.71 -18.84 22.77
N ARG A 24 -2.99 -17.55 22.61
CA ARG A 24 -2.37 -16.49 23.43
C ARG A 24 -3.46 -15.62 24.03
N GLN A 25 -3.17 -15.03 25.19
CA GLN A 25 -4.02 -13.95 25.68
C GLN A 25 -3.91 -12.75 24.72
N PRO A 26 -5.02 -12.04 24.43
CA PRO A 26 -4.95 -10.82 23.63
C PRO A 26 -3.96 -9.84 24.26
N PRO A 27 -3.03 -9.27 23.47
CA PRO A 27 -2.07 -8.32 24.02
C PRO A 27 -2.80 -7.08 24.54
N ALA A 28 -2.24 -6.47 25.59
CA ALA A 28 -2.75 -5.19 26.07
C ALA A 28 -2.71 -4.15 24.93
N PRO A 29 -3.72 -3.28 24.84
CA PRO A 29 -3.73 -2.22 23.83
C PRO A 29 -2.47 -1.36 23.99
N PRO A 30 -1.71 -1.10 22.89
CA PRO A 30 -0.59 -0.18 22.97
C PRO A 30 -1.11 1.22 23.34
N PRO A 31 -0.32 2.03 24.07
CA PRO A 31 -0.71 3.40 24.36
C PRO A 31 -0.93 4.18 23.06
N PRO A 32 -1.89 5.13 23.03
CA PRO A 32 -2.10 5.97 21.85
C PRO A 32 -0.80 6.65 21.42
N ALA A 33 -0.38 6.42 20.19
CA ALA A 33 0.77 7.11 19.62
C ALA A 33 0.36 8.53 19.22
N ARG A 34 1.11 9.53 19.70
CA ARG A 34 0.93 10.92 19.30
C ARG A 34 1.00 11.03 17.78
N GLY A 35 0.08 11.81 17.20
CA GLY A 35 0.08 12.08 15.77
C GLY A 35 -0.32 10.90 14.88
N GLN A 36 -0.73 9.75 15.44
CA GLN A 36 -1.17 8.58 14.65
C GLN A 36 -2.68 8.37 14.80
N PRO A 37 -3.35 7.75 13.82
CA PRO A 37 -4.71 7.25 14.00
C PRO A 37 -4.77 6.24 15.17
N PRO A 38 -5.85 6.23 15.97
CA PRO A 38 -6.01 5.25 17.03
C PRO A 38 -6.09 3.83 16.46
N GLY A 39 -5.39 2.89 17.10
CA GLY A 39 -5.51 1.47 16.78
C GLY A 39 -6.82 0.88 17.32
N VAL A 40 -7.29 -0.22 16.72
CA VAL A 40 -8.43 -0.98 17.23
C VAL A 40 -7.91 -2.12 18.11
N PRO A 41 -8.12 -2.06 19.44
CA PRO A 41 -7.60 -3.07 20.34
C PRO A 41 -8.41 -4.38 20.26
N PRO A 42 -7.86 -5.51 20.70
CA PRO A 42 -8.63 -6.74 20.85
C PRO A 42 -9.79 -6.55 21.84
N ASN A 43 -10.95 -7.16 21.57
CA ASN A 43 -12.07 -7.12 22.51
C ASN A 43 -11.96 -8.31 23.50
N PRO A 44 -11.89 -8.06 24.83
CA PRO A 44 -11.83 -9.13 25.83
C PRO A 44 -12.99 -10.14 25.77
N ALA A 45 -14.16 -9.73 25.27
CA ALA A 45 -15.32 -10.61 25.10
C ALA A 45 -15.06 -11.75 24.08
N GLU A 46 -14.09 -11.61 23.19
CA GLU A 46 -13.71 -12.63 22.22
C GLU A 46 -12.81 -13.73 22.81
N GLY A 47 -12.37 -13.58 24.06
CA GLY A 47 -11.53 -14.56 24.76
C GLY A 47 -10.12 -14.70 24.16
N ALA A 48 -9.50 -15.85 24.42
CA ALA A 48 -8.14 -16.14 23.98
C ALA A 48 -8.04 -16.20 22.44
N GLU A 49 -6.93 -15.70 21.90
CA GLU A 49 -6.67 -15.72 20.47
C GLU A 49 -6.09 -17.07 20.06
N VAL A 50 -6.73 -17.74 19.09
CA VAL A 50 -6.24 -19.03 18.56
C VAL A 50 -5.19 -18.76 17.48
N LEU A 51 -4.02 -19.38 17.60
CA LEU A 51 -2.93 -19.26 16.63
C LEU A 51 -2.79 -20.51 15.76
N LEU A 52 -3.00 -21.67 16.35
CA LEU A 52 -2.82 -22.97 15.70
C LEU A 52 -3.77 -24.01 16.30
N SER A 53 -4.32 -24.87 15.44
CA SER A 53 -5.06 -26.06 15.82
C SER A 53 -4.62 -27.27 14.98
N ILE A 54 -4.39 -28.41 15.62
CA ILE A 54 -4.03 -29.69 14.99
C ILE A 54 -5.07 -30.72 15.41
N HIS A 55 -5.76 -31.32 14.44
CA HIS A 55 -6.90 -32.21 14.67
C HIS A 55 -6.56 -33.69 14.45
N ALA A 56 -7.34 -34.59 15.06
CA ALA A 56 -7.13 -36.04 14.96
C ALA A 56 -7.33 -36.63 13.55
N ASP A 57 -8.00 -35.89 12.66
CA ASP A 57 -8.17 -36.19 11.24
C ASP A 57 -6.96 -35.74 10.38
N GLY A 58 -5.95 -35.13 11.01
CA GLY A 58 -4.73 -34.67 10.37
C GLY A 58 -4.80 -33.25 9.80
N ARG A 59 -5.91 -32.54 9.94
CA ARG A 59 -6.01 -31.11 9.60
C ARG A 59 -5.14 -30.26 10.51
N ILE A 60 -4.46 -29.27 9.92
CA ILE A 60 -3.66 -28.27 10.62
C ILE A 60 -4.20 -26.91 10.18
N VAL A 61 -4.80 -26.17 11.12
CA VAL A 61 -5.38 -24.84 10.87
C VAL A 61 -4.55 -23.81 11.62
N ALA A 62 -4.01 -22.84 10.90
CA ALA A 62 -3.19 -21.77 11.44
C ALA A 62 -3.84 -20.42 11.15
N LEU A 63 -3.85 -19.51 12.13
CA LEU A 63 -4.65 -18.28 12.07
C LEU A 63 -3.76 -17.05 12.21
N ASN A 64 -4.04 -16.03 11.38
CA ASN A 64 -3.34 -14.75 11.41
C ASN A 64 -4.32 -13.61 11.14
N GLY A 65 -4.23 -12.52 11.89
CA GLY A 65 -5.10 -11.36 11.72
C GLY A 65 -4.76 -10.53 10.48
N HIS A 66 -3.53 -10.60 9.97
CA HIS A 66 -3.15 -9.95 8.72
C HIS A 66 -3.67 -10.72 7.52
N VAL A 67 -3.88 -9.98 6.43
CA VAL A 67 -4.47 -10.49 5.20
C VAL A 67 -3.44 -10.61 4.08
N ASP A 68 -3.74 -11.47 3.10
CA ASP A 68 -2.98 -11.51 1.84
C ASP A 68 -3.59 -10.52 0.85
N LEU A 69 -2.77 -9.57 0.39
CA LEU A 69 -3.16 -8.50 -0.53
C LEU A 69 -2.74 -8.81 -1.97
N GLY A 70 -2.55 -10.10 -2.27
CA GLY A 70 -1.99 -10.57 -3.53
C GLY A 70 -0.47 -10.70 -3.50
N THR A 71 0.16 -10.64 -2.33
CA THR A 71 1.62 -10.70 -2.14
C THR A 71 2.13 -12.12 -1.86
N GLY A 72 1.23 -13.10 -1.66
CA GLY A 72 1.59 -14.49 -1.37
C GLY A 72 1.93 -14.75 0.10
N ILE A 73 1.49 -13.86 0.99
CA ILE A 73 1.66 -13.99 2.45
C ILE A 73 1.01 -15.25 2.99
N ARG A 74 -0.15 -15.66 2.45
CA ARG A 74 -0.80 -16.93 2.84
C ARG A 74 0.14 -18.11 2.67
N THR A 75 0.88 -18.13 1.56
CA THR A 75 1.85 -19.19 1.24
C THR A 75 3.06 -19.11 2.16
N ALA A 76 3.60 -17.91 2.41
CA ALA A 76 4.75 -17.73 3.29
C ALA A 76 4.46 -18.10 4.75
N LEU A 77 3.28 -17.73 5.28
CA LEU A 77 2.86 -18.12 6.64
C LEU A 77 2.66 -19.64 6.74
N ALA A 78 2.05 -20.27 5.73
CA ALA A 78 1.91 -21.71 5.68
C ALA A 78 3.27 -22.43 5.69
N GLN A 79 4.27 -21.91 4.95
CA GLN A 79 5.63 -22.43 4.99
C GLN A 79 6.29 -22.32 6.36
N ILE A 80 6.13 -21.19 7.05
CA ILE A 80 6.68 -21.00 8.40
C ILE A 80 6.11 -22.04 9.38
N VAL A 81 4.79 -22.24 9.34
CA VAL A 81 4.12 -23.24 10.18
C VAL A 81 4.56 -24.66 9.79
N ALA A 82 4.61 -24.96 8.49
CA ALA A 82 4.99 -26.27 7.98
C ALA A 82 6.44 -26.64 8.31
N GLU A 83 7.35 -25.67 8.22
CA GLU A 83 8.75 -25.81 8.62
C GLU A 83 8.84 -26.19 10.09
N GLU A 84 8.22 -25.44 11.00
CA GLU A 84 8.30 -25.74 12.43
C GLU A 84 7.60 -27.06 12.79
N LEU A 85 6.56 -27.49 12.07
CA LEU A 85 5.83 -28.74 12.31
C LEU A 85 6.40 -29.98 11.59
N ASP A 86 7.44 -29.85 10.75
CA ASP A 86 7.92 -30.96 9.90
C ASP A 86 6.83 -31.59 9.02
N VAL A 87 5.98 -30.77 8.38
CA VAL A 87 4.92 -31.20 7.45
C VAL A 87 5.11 -30.58 6.06
N ALA A 88 4.45 -31.13 5.04
CA ALA A 88 4.38 -30.48 3.75
C ALA A 88 3.57 -29.15 3.83
N PRO A 89 3.97 -28.07 3.12
CA PRO A 89 3.26 -26.78 3.15
C PRO A 89 1.76 -26.87 2.85
N GLY A 90 1.38 -27.74 1.90
CA GLY A 90 -0.01 -27.94 1.51
C GLY A 90 -0.90 -28.59 2.57
N ARG A 91 -0.34 -29.06 3.69
CA ARG A 91 -1.10 -29.59 4.84
C ARG A 91 -1.58 -28.51 5.80
N VAL A 92 -1.09 -27.28 5.67
CA VAL A 92 -1.44 -26.16 6.54
C VAL A 92 -2.52 -25.31 5.88
N GLU A 93 -3.71 -25.30 6.49
CA GLU A 93 -4.78 -24.38 6.15
C GLU A 93 -4.58 -23.06 6.89
N MET A 94 -4.46 -21.95 6.14
CA MET A 94 -4.34 -20.61 6.73
C MET A 94 -5.70 -19.89 6.75
N VAL A 95 -6.13 -19.44 7.93
CA VAL A 95 -7.25 -18.50 8.10
C VAL A 95 -6.68 -17.09 8.32
N LEU A 96 -7.04 -16.15 7.44
CA LEU A 96 -6.46 -14.80 7.41
C LEU A 96 -7.54 -13.73 7.57
N GLY A 97 -7.39 -12.85 8.57
CA GLY A 97 -8.21 -11.64 8.74
C GLY A 97 -9.71 -11.84 8.90
N ASP A 98 -10.15 -13.06 9.21
CA ASP A 98 -11.52 -13.33 9.62
C ASP A 98 -11.72 -12.87 11.06
N THR A 99 -12.59 -11.89 11.29
CA THR A 99 -12.66 -11.26 12.62
C THR A 99 -13.31 -12.14 13.69
N ALA A 100 -14.05 -13.19 13.33
CA ALA A 100 -14.67 -14.10 14.29
C ALA A 100 -13.74 -15.25 14.70
N ARG A 101 -12.69 -15.53 13.91
CA ARG A 101 -11.78 -16.66 14.10
C ARG A 101 -10.34 -16.22 14.36
N ALA A 102 -9.82 -15.32 13.54
CA ALA A 102 -8.42 -14.92 13.59
C ALA A 102 -8.14 -13.93 14.74
N PRO A 103 -6.89 -13.89 15.25
CA PRO A 103 -6.44 -12.91 16.23
C PRO A 103 -6.57 -11.46 15.73
N ASN A 104 -6.82 -10.50 16.63
CA ASN A 104 -6.67 -9.08 16.27
C ASN A 104 -5.19 -8.69 16.38
N GLN A 105 -4.51 -8.71 15.23
CA GLN A 105 -3.09 -8.34 15.11
C GLN A 105 -2.89 -6.92 14.54
N GLY A 106 -3.95 -6.12 14.46
CA GLY A 106 -3.90 -4.75 13.94
C GLY A 106 -3.91 -4.66 12.40
N LEU A 107 -3.37 -3.55 11.91
CA LEU A 107 -3.40 -3.16 10.50
C LEU A 107 -2.41 -3.96 9.64
N THR A 108 -2.82 -4.41 8.46
CA THR A 108 -1.90 -5.00 7.47
C THR A 108 -1.17 -3.89 6.72
N ILE A 109 -0.11 -3.33 7.32
CA ILE A 109 0.70 -2.20 6.79
C ILE A 109 2.20 -2.41 7.01
N ALA A 110 3.02 -1.47 6.51
CA ALA A 110 4.45 -1.35 6.79
C ALA A 110 5.29 -2.59 6.46
N SER A 111 4.78 -3.49 5.63
CA SER A 111 5.38 -4.80 5.36
C SER A 111 5.59 -5.66 6.63
N ALA A 112 4.78 -5.44 7.68
CA ALA A 112 5.02 -5.99 9.01
C ALA A 112 4.63 -7.46 9.19
N THR A 113 3.88 -8.09 8.27
CA THR A 113 3.32 -9.45 8.50
C THR A 113 4.39 -10.49 8.84
N ILE A 114 5.45 -10.59 8.04
CA ILE A 114 6.53 -11.56 8.29
C ILE A 114 7.39 -11.14 9.48
N GLN A 115 7.66 -9.84 9.61
CA GLN A 115 8.55 -9.31 10.65
C GLN A 115 7.93 -9.33 12.06
N VAL A 116 6.60 -9.24 12.16
CA VAL A 116 5.87 -9.02 13.42
C VAL A 116 4.87 -10.12 13.69
N THR A 117 3.88 -10.32 12.82
CA THR A 117 2.73 -11.19 13.15
C THR A 117 2.98 -12.67 12.90
N ALA A 118 3.99 -13.00 12.09
CA ALA A 118 4.43 -14.38 11.89
C ALA A 118 5.24 -14.92 13.09
N VAL A 119 5.83 -14.07 13.93
CA VAL A 119 6.64 -14.48 15.09
C VAL A 119 5.85 -15.34 16.08
N PRO A 120 4.70 -14.90 16.63
CA PRO A 120 3.91 -15.72 17.55
C PRO A 120 3.35 -16.98 16.87
N LEU A 121 3.05 -16.90 15.58
CA LEU A 121 2.57 -18.06 14.80
C LEU A 121 3.65 -19.15 14.69
N ARG A 122 4.89 -18.74 14.42
CA ARG A 122 6.06 -19.62 14.36
C ARG A 122 6.33 -20.28 15.71
N GLN A 123 6.29 -19.50 16.79
CA GLN A 123 6.46 -20.00 18.15
C GLN A 123 5.38 -21.02 18.52
N ALA A 124 4.12 -20.74 18.17
CA ALA A 124 3.00 -21.66 18.39
C ALA A 124 3.22 -23.01 17.68
N ALA A 125 3.69 -22.98 16.43
CA ALA A 125 4.03 -24.19 15.67
C ALA A 125 5.17 -24.99 16.31
N ALA A 126 6.24 -24.31 16.72
CA ALA A 126 7.37 -24.95 17.41
C ALA A 126 6.96 -25.59 18.74
N GLN A 127 6.16 -24.87 19.55
CA GLN A 127 5.63 -25.36 20.83
C GLN A 127 4.70 -26.57 20.64
N ALA A 128 3.81 -26.53 19.65
CA ALA A 128 2.92 -27.65 19.33
C ALA A 128 3.73 -28.90 18.93
N ARG A 129 4.76 -28.75 18.08
CA ARG A 129 5.65 -29.87 17.74
C ARG A 129 6.36 -30.43 18.96
N ALA A 130 6.92 -29.58 19.83
CA ALA A 130 7.60 -30.03 21.03
C ALA A 130 6.67 -30.88 21.91
N TYR A 131 5.45 -30.39 22.16
CA TYR A 131 4.43 -31.13 22.90
C TYR A 131 4.08 -32.47 22.24
N LEU A 132 3.91 -32.52 20.91
CA LEU A 132 3.59 -33.75 20.19
C LEU A 132 4.73 -34.77 20.24
N VAL A 133 5.99 -34.32 20.13
CA VAL A 133 7.16 -35.19 20.27
C VAL A 133 7.26 -35.78 21.68
N GLU A 134 6.96 -35.01 22.72
CA GLU A 134 6.89 -35.54 24.10
C GLU A 134 5.79 -36.58 24.26
N ARG A 135 4.58 -36.34 23.72
CA ARG A 135 3.50 -37.34 23.77
C ARG A 135 3.84 -38.60 22.98
N ALA A 136 4.56 -38.47 21.87
CA ALA A 136 5.06 -39.61 21.12
C ALA A 136 6.13 -40.39 21.89
N ALA A 137 7.03 -39.69 22.60
CA ALA A 137 8.03 -40.32 23.46
C ALA A 137 7.39 -41.18 24.54
N GLU A 138 6.34 -40.68 25.20
CA GLU A 138 5.54 -41.44 26.16
C GLU A 138 4.84 -42.63 25.51
N ALA A 139 4.18 -42.42 24.37
CA ALA A 139 3.42 -43.48 23.69
C ALA A 139 4.32 -44.61 23.14
N LEU A 140 5.55 -44.28 22.72
CA LEU A 140 6.51 -45.23 22.15
C LEU A 140 7.52 -45.77 23.18
N GLY A 141 7.53 -45.23 24.40
CA GLY A 141 8.50 -45.61 25.43
C GLY A 141 9.95 -45.29 25.06
N ALA A 142 10.19 -44.21 24.31
CA ALA A 142 11.50 -43.82 23.78
C ALA A 142 11.90 -42.41 24.22
N PRO A 143 13.21 -42.10 24.40
CA PRO A 143 13.63 -40.74 24.74
C PRO A 143 13.32 -39.76 23.59
N PRO A 144 12.87 -38.51 23.86
CA PRO A 144 12.58 -37.53 22.81
C PRO A 144 13.73 -37.32 21.80
N SER A 145 14.98 -37.46 22.24
CA SER A 145 16.18 -37.31 21.41
C SER A 145 16.36 -38.41 20.35
N SER A 146 15.75 -39.59 20.54
CA SER A 146 15.77 -40.68 19.54
C SER A 146 14.63 -40.58 18.53
N LEU A 147 13.70 -39.65 18.72
CA LEU A 147 12.58 -39.45 17.82
C LEU A 147 12.95 -38.53 16.65
N ARG A 148 12.35 -38.80 15.49
CA ARG A 148 12.44 -37.95 14.31
C ARG A 148 11.03 -37.71 13.79
N VAL A 149 10.75 -36.48 13.36
CA VAL A 149 9.48 -36.15 12.73
C VAL A 149 9.71 -36.06 11.22
N ARG A 150 8.83 -36.71 10.46
CA ARG A 150 8.79 -36.57 9.00
C ARG A 150 7.33 -36.57 8.54
N ASP A 151 6.94 -35.50 7.88
CA ASP A 151 5.57 -35.28 7.39
C ASP A 151 4.49 -35.49 8.46
N GLY A 152 4.70 -34.90 9.64
CA GLY A 152 3.79 -35.00 10.78
C GLY A 152 3.65 -36.41 11.36
N VAL A 153 4.57 -37.32 11.04
CA VAL A 153 4.70 -38.65 11.62
C VAL A 153 5.96 -38.71 12.47
N VAL A 154 5.79 -39.01 13.75
CA VAL A 154 6.90 -39.22 14.68
C VAL A 154 7.38 -40.67 14.55
N GLN A 155 8.67 -40.84 14.33
CA GLN A 155 9.33 -42.12 14.08
C GLN A 155 10.38 -42.37 15.15
N CYS A 156 10.40 -43.58 15.71
CA CYS A 156 11.48 -44.07 16.55
C CYS A 156 12.25 -45.16 15.82
N ALA A 157 13.51 -44.91 15.50
CA ALA A 157 14.39 -45.95 14.98
C ALA A 157 14.82 -46.86 16.14
N ASN A 158 14.52 -48.15 16.04
CA ASN A 158 15.06 -49.19 16.91
C ASN A 158 16.36 -49.77 16.32
N ALA A 159 17.16 -50.40 17.18
CA ALA A 159 18.51 -50.87 16.89
C ALA A 159 18.60 -51.98 15.81
N GLN A 160 17.48 -52.42 15.21
CA GLN A 160 17.40 -53.54 14.25
C GLN A 160 17.08 -53.13 12.79
N GLY A 161 17.27 -51.87 12.41
CA GLY A 161 17.07 -51.40 11.01
C GLY A 161 15.61 -51.12 10.63
N ASP A 162 15.36 -50.78 9.36
CA ASP A 162 14.08 -50.24 8.85
C ASP A 162 12.84 -51.13 9.12
N ALA A 163 13.01 -52.43 9.38
CA ALA A 163 11.93 -53.37 9.66
C ALA A 163 11.28 -53.22 11.05
N GLY A 164 11.83 -52.36 11.93
CA GLY A 164 11.33 -52.17 13.28
C GLY A 164 10.70 -50.79 13.58
N VAL A 165 10.78 -49.80 12.67
CA VAL A 165 10.48 -48.39 12.99
C VAL A 165 9.05 -48.22 13.49
N GLN A 166 8.90 -47.86 14.78
CA GLN A 166 7.60 -47.50 15.34
C GLN A 166 7.22 -46.09 14.88
N ARG A 167 5.94 -45.90 14.56
CA ARG A 167 5.41 -44.65 13.99
C ARG A 167 4.11 -44.27 14.68
N ILE A 168 3.95 -42.96 14.91
CA ILE A 168 2.69 -42.39 15.40
C ILE A 168 2.50 -41.00 14.77
N SER A 169 1.33 -40.76 14.18
CA SER A 169 1.01 -39.47 13.55
C SER A 169 0.55 -38.43 14.57
N TYR A 170 0.65 -37.15 14.21
CA TYR A 170 0.08 -36.06 15.01
C TYR A 170 -1.41 -36.26 15.30
N GLY A 171 -2.18 -36.74 14.31
CA GLY A 171 -3.61 -37.00 14.48
C GLY A 171 -3.88 -38.11 15.52
N GLU A 172 -3.07 -39.17 15.54
CA GLU A 172 -3.18 -40.23 16.55
C GLU A 172 -2.83 -39.74 17.96
N LEU A 173 -1.87 -38.83 18.09
CA LEU A 173 -1.45 -38.27 19.38
C LEU A 173 -2.50 -37.38 20.04
N VAL A 174 -3.37 -36.75 19.25
CA VAL A 174 -4.44 -35.86 19.75
C VAL A 174 -5.80 -36.55 19.83
N ARG A 175 -5.96 -37.74 19.25
CA ARG A 175 -7.23 -38.49 19.27
C ARG A 175 -7.66 -38.83 20.70
N GLY A 176 -8.94 -38.64 20.97
CA GLY A 176 -9.59 -38.79 22.26
C GLY A 176 -9.21 -37.70 23.28
N ARG A 177 -8.56 -36.61 22.86
CA ARG A 177 -7.99 -35.61 23.76
C ARG A 177 -8.30 -34.19 23.29
N ARG A 178 -8.65 -33.32 24.24
CA ARG A 178 -8.63 -31.87 24.04
C ARG A 178 -7.48 -31.28 24.83
N ARG A 179 -6.53 -30.63 24.14
CA ARG A 179 -5.41 -29.94 24.79
C ARG A 179 -5.31 -28.51 24.30
N VAL A 180 -5.39 -27.57 25.23
CA VAL A 180 -5.10 -26.15 24.99
C VAL A 180 -3.77 -25.80 25.64
N LEU A 181 -2.85 -25.22 24.87
CA LEU A 181 -1.58 -24.68 25.34
C LEU A 181 -1.63 -23.15 25.26
N GLU A 182 -1.23 -22.48 26.33
CA GLU A 182 -0.91 -21.06 26.27
C GLU A 182 0.46 -20.88 25.62
N LEU A 183 0.57 -19.91 24.71
CA LEU A 183 1.77 -19.63 23.93
C LEU A 183 2.94 -19.33 24.86
N ASP A 184 4.01 -20.11 24.74
CA ASP A 184 5.30 -19.77 25.32
C ASP A 184 6.08 -18.86 24.35
N PRO A 185 6.27 -17.56 24.66
CA PRO A 185 7.03 -16.66 23.80
C PRO A 185 8.53 -17.02 23.75
N GLN A 186 9.01 -17.96 24.58
CA GLN A 186 10.37 -18.49 24.56
C GLN A 186 10.44 -19.89 23.92
N ALA A 187 9.35 -20.36 23.30
CA ALA A 187 9.34 -21.64 22.59
C ALA A 187 10.51 -21.73 21.61
N ARG A 188 11.32 -22.78 21.74
CA ARG A 188 12.52 -22.99 20.93
C ARG A 188 12.13 -23.32 19.50
N VAL A 189 12.33 -22.35 18.61
CA VAL A 189 12.16 -22.49 17.16
C VAL A 189 13.38 -23.14 16.50
N LYS A 190 13.20 -23.74 15.32
CA LYS A 190 14.31 -24.33 14.57
C LYS A 190 15.36 -23.29 14.16
N PRO A 191 16.66 -23.59 14.24
CA PRO A 191 17.68 -22.76 13.63
C PRO A 191 17.59 -22.85 12.09
N ALA A 192 17.97 -21.79 11.38
CA ALA A 192 17.85 -21.74 9.93
C ALA A 192 18.65 -22.83 9.20
N ALA A 193 19.73 -23.33 9.81
CA ALA A 193 20.52 -24.45 9.29
C ALA A 193 19.73 -25.78 9.22
N GLU A 194 18.62 -25.89 9.94
CA GLU A 194 17.73 -27.06 9.93
C GLU A 194 16.56 -26.91 8.95
N TYR A 195 16.40 -25.75 8.32
CA TYR A 195 15.27 -25.50 7.42
C TYR A 195 15.29 -26.38 6.17
N ARG A 196 14.10 -26.79 5.74
CA ARG A 196 13.88 -27.64 4.56
C ARG A 196 12.85 -27.06 3.60
N VAL A 197 11.92 -26.27 4.13
CA VAL A 197 10.79 -25.64 3.44
C VAL A 197 11.03 -24.13 3.33
N VAL A 198 11.34 -23.47 4.44
CA VAL A 198 11.66 -22.03 4.45
C VAL A 198 12.94 -21.80 3.64
N GLY A 199 12.91 -20.83 2.73
CA GLY A 199 13.97 -20.56 1.76
C GLY A 199 13.81 -21.29 0.43
N SER A 200 12.81 -22.18 0.29
CA SER A 200 12.49 -22.85 -0.98
C SER A 200 11.38 -22.14 -1.76
N GLU A 201 11.37 -22.33 -3.08
CA GLU A 201 10.30 -21.82 -3.94
C GLU A 201 9.06 -22.73 -3.85
N VAL A 202 8.04 -22.31 -3.10
CA VAL A 202 6.73 -22.98 -3.08
C VAL A 202 5.75 -22.16 -3.92
N PRO A 203 5.01 -22.79 -4.85
CA PRO A 203 3.94 -22.15 -5.59
C PRO A 203 2.89 -21.53 -4.67
N ARG A 204 2.26 -20.46 -5.12
CA ARG A 204 1.22 -19.78 -4.36
C ARG A 204 -0.05 -20.63 -4.26
N VAL A 205 -0.50 -20.84 -3.02
CA VAL A 205 -1.68 -21.67 -2.73
C VAL A 205 -2.99 -21.06 -3.23
N ASP A 206 -3.03 -19.75 -3.46
CA ASP A 206 -4.22 -19.02 -3.89
C ASP A 206 -4.39 -18.93 -5.42
N ILE A 207 -3.35 -19.27 -6.21
CA ILE A 207 -3.39 -19.15 -7.68
C ILE A 207 -4.34 -20.17 -8.34
N PRO A 208 -4.34 -21.48 -7.98
CA PRO A 208 -5.17 -22.45 -8.68
C PRO A 208 -6.66 -22.07 -8.72
N ALA A 209 -7.24 -21.71 -7.57
CA ALA A 209 -8.63 -21.27 -7.48
C ALA A 209 -8.93 -20.06 -8.39
N LYS A 210 -8.01 -19.10 -8.48
CA LYS A 210 -8.14 -17.93 -9.36
C LYS A 210 -8.08 -18.30 -10.85
N VAL A 211 -7.20 -19.24 -11.22
CA VAL A 211 -7.04 -19.69 -12.62
C VAL A 211 -8.24 -20.51 -13.08
N PHE A 212 -8.81 -21.35 -12.21
CA PHE A 212 -9.97 -22.18 -12.55
C PHE A 212 -11.32 -21.47 -12.36
N GLY A 213 -11.33 -20.19 -11.97
CA GLY A 213 -12.55 -19.41 -11.79
C GLY A 213 -13.40 -19.87 -10.60
N GLU A 214 -12.77 -20.48 -9.59
CA GLU A 214 -13.43 -20.77 -8.32
C GLU A 214 -13.71 -19.47 -7.55
N THR A 215 -14.74 -19.47 -6.70
CA THR A 215 -15.15 -18.30 -5.91
C THR A 215 -14.04 -17.85 -4.97
N SER A 216 -13.22 -16.90 -5.45
CA SER A 216 -12.06 -16.36 -4.75
C SER A 216 -12.24 -14.89 -4.43
N PHE A 217 -12.73 -14.12 -5.41
CA PHE A 217 -13.00 -12.69 -5.27
C PHE A 217 -14.41 -12.44 -4.76
N VAL A 218 -14.58 -11.40 -3.96
CA VAL A 218 -15.88 -10.98 -3.43
C VAL A 218 -16.91 -10.68 -4.53
N HIS A 219 -16.43 -10.27 -5.71
CA HIS A 219 -17.26 -10.02 -6.91
C HIS A 219 -18.05 -11.25 -7.37
N ASP A 220 -17.47 -12.43 -7.18
CA ASP A 220 -18.00 -13.71 -7.64
C ASP A 220 -18.86 -14.39 -6.56
N LEU A 221 -18.85 -13.88 -5.33
CA LEU A 221 -19.64 -14.44 -4.24
C LEU A 221 -21.13 -14.37 -4.57
N ARG A 222 -21.82 -15.49 -4.35
CA ARG A 222 -23.29 -15.60 -4.44
C ARG A 222 -23.79 -16.22 -3.15
N VAL A 223 -24.79 -15.59 -2.53
CA VAL A 223 -25.47 -16.10 -1.33
C VAL A 223 -26.97 -16.22 -1.58
N ALA A 224 -27.65 -17.08 -0.84
CA ALA A 224 -29.09 -17.28 -1.00
C ALA A 224 -29.86 -15.98 -0.69
N GLY A 225 -30.84 -15.64 -1.53
CA GLY A 225 -31.65 -14.42 -1.36
C GLY A 225 -30.91 -13.10 -1.60
N MET A 226 -29.72 -13.13 -2.22
CA MET A 226 -28.91 -11.94 -2.46
C MET A 226 -29.62 -10.94 -3.37
N LEU A 227 -29.70 -9.69 -2.90
CA LEU A 227 -30.11 -8.52 -3.65
C LEU A 227 -28.89 -7.70 -4.09
N HIS A 228 -29.10 -6.75 -4.99
CA HIS A 228 -28.04 -5.92 -5.56
C HIS A 228 -28.25 -4.46 -5.20
N GLY A 229 -27.21 -3.85 -4.66
CA GLY A 229 -27.18 -2.46 -4.25
C GLY A 229 -26.31 -1.58 -5.13
N ARG A 230 -26.74 -0.33 -5.28
CA ARG A 230 -25.95 0.77 -5.86
C ARG A 230 -26.13 2.02 -4.99
N VAL A 231 -25.12 2.88 -4.97
CA VAL A 231 -25.15 4.14 -4.22
C VAL A 231 -25.08 5.31 -5.18
N VAL A 232 -25.80 6.38 -4.88
CA VAL A 232 -25.68 7.67 -5.57
C VAL A 232 -24.81 8.56 -4.68
N ARG A 233 -23.65 8.98 -5.21
CA ARG A 233 -22.68 9.77 -4.44
C ARG A 233 -23.03 11.26 -4.51
N PRO A 234 -22.71 12.04 -3.45
CA PRO A 234 -22.89 13.50 -3.44
C PRO A 234 -21.93 14.21 -4.42
N PRO A 235 -22.10 15.53 -4.68
CA PRO A 235 -21.36 16.23 -5.73
C PRO A 235 -19.92 16.64 -5.38
N TYR A 236 -19.44 16.35 -4.17
CA TYR A 236 -18.13 16.81 -3.66
C TYR A 236 -17.04 15.73 -3.72
N ALA A 237 -16.89 15.08 -4.88
CA ALA A 237 -15.90 14.02 -5.07
C ALA A 237 -14.48 14.47 -4.69
N GLY A 238 -13.84 13.70 -3.80
CA GLY A 238 -12.52 14.01 -3.26
C GLY A 238 -12.53 14.82 -1.94
N ALA A 239 -13.68 15.22 -1.42
CA ALA A 239 -13.80 15.84 -0.10
C ALA A 239 -14.28 14.85 0.97
N ASP A 240 -13.70 14.91 2.16
CA ASP A 240 -14.08 14.08 3.34
C ASP A 240 -14.24 14.89 4.63
N HIS A 241 -14.10 16.21 4.58
CA HIS A 241 -14.20 17.10 5.73
C HIS A 241 -14.92 18.40 5.38
N GLY A 242 -15.47 19.04 6.41
CA GLY A 242 -16.24 20.28 6.30
C GLY A 242 -17.72 20.13 6.68
N GLU A 243 -18.35 21.24 7.07
CA GLU A 243 -19.72 21.26 7.60
C GLU A 243 -20.77 20.78 6.58
N PHE A 244 -20.48 20.88 5.28
CA PHE A 244 -21.38 20.46 4.22
C PHE A 244 -21.48 18.93 4.06
N ILE A 245 -20.43 18.18 4.40
CA ILE A 245 -20.40 16.71 4.26
C ILE A 245 -21.54 16.10 5.05
N GLY A 246 -22.44 15.32 4.45
CA GLY A 246 -23.58 14.74 5.18
C GLY A 246 -24.73 15.73 5.45
N ASN A 247 -24.78 16.88 4.77
CA ASN A 247 -25.83 17.90 4.91
C ASN A 247 -26.26 18.54 3.58
N THR A 248 -25.71 18.10 2.44
CA THR A 248 -26.01 18.66 1.13
C THR A 248 -27.28 18.12 0.49
N LEU A 249 -27.78 16.95 0.90
CA LEU A 249 -29.00 16.41 0.31
C LEU A 249 -30.18 17.37 0.53
N GLU A 250 -30.86 17.71 -0.56
CA GLU A 250 -32.07 18.53 -0.54
C GLU A 250 -33.32 17.67 -0.73
N SER A 251 -33.33 16.82 -1.77
CA SER A 251 -34.49 15.95 -2.06
C SER A 251 -34.11 14.75 -2.92
N VAL A 252 -34.83 13.65 -2.75
CA VAL A 252 -34.79 12.46 -3.61
C VAL A 252 -36.19 12.24 -4.19
N ASP A 253 -36.29 12.14 -5.52
CA ASP A 253 -37.55 11.83 -6.21
C ASP A 253 -37.58 10.34 -6.59
N GLU A 254 -38.10 9.49 -5.69
CA GLU A 254 -38.21 8.04 -5.92
C GLU A 254 -39.15 7.69 -7.08
N SER A 255 -40.11 8.56 -7.41
CA SER A 255 -41.03 8.32 -8.53
C SER A 255 -40.30 8.29 -9.88
N SER A 256 -39.14 8.96 -9.97
CA SER A 256 -38.30 8.96 -11.17
C SER A 256 -37.81 7.57 -11.59
N ILE A 257 -37.82 6.60 -10.67
CA ILE A 257 -37.39 5.20 -10.94
C ILE A 257 -38.52 4.19 -10.82
N ALA A 258 -39.77 4.60 -10.59
CA ALA A 258 -40.91 3.70 -10.38
C ALA A 258 -41.20 2.75 -11.57
N HIS A 259 -40.70 3.10 -12.76
CA HIS A 259 -40.81 2.31 -13.98
C HIS A 259 -39.79 1.16 -14.06
N ILE A 260 -38.79 1.13 -13.17
CA ILE A 260 -37.73 0.11 -13.17
C ILE A 260 -38.18 -1.05 -12.26
N PRO A 261 -38.30 -2.27 -12.79
CA PRO A 261 -38.85 -3.40 -12.03
C PRO A 261 -37.89 -3.91 -10.95
N GLY A 262 -38.45 -4.48 -9.89
CA GLY A 262 -37.68 -5.18 -8.86
C GLY A 262 -36.85 -4.27 -7.94
N VAL A 263 -37.03 -2.95 -7.98
CA VAL A 263 -36.51 -2.05 -6.94
C VAL A 263 -37.23 -2.36 -5.62
N ARG A 264 -36.45 -2.65 -4.58
CA ARG A 264 -36.93 -3.03 -3.24
C ARG A 264 -36.93 -1.87 -2.27
N ALA A 265 -35.93 -0.99 -2.33
CA ALA A 265 -35.82 0.15 -1.44
C ALA A 265 -34.94 1.24 -2.05
N VAL A 266 -35.27 2.50 -1.73
CA VAL A 266 -34.34 3.63 -1.74
C VAL A 266 -34.07 3.97 -0.28
N VAL A 267 -32.80 3.94 0.12
CA VAL A 267 -32.35 4.19 1.50
C VAL A 267 -31.68 5.54 1.53
N VAL A 268 -32.24 6.46 2.31
CA VAL A 268 -31.75 7.83 2.43
C VAL A 268 -31.40 8.12 3.88
N ILE A 269 -30.13 8.41 4.14
CA ILE A 269 -29.62 8.83 5.44
C ILE A 269 -28.69 10.01 5.22
N ARG A 270 -29.22 11.24 5.39
CA ARG A 270 -28.48 12.47 5.07
C ARG A 270 -27.93 12.42 3.63
N ASP A 271 -26.61 12.52 3.42
CA ASP A 271 -26.02 12.49 2.07
C ASP A 271 -25.76 11.06 1.56
N PHE A 272 -26.04 10.04 2.36
CA PHE A 272 -26.05 8.66 1.89
C PHE A 272 -27.38 8.38 1.18
N VAL A 273 -27.31 8.09 -0.12
CA VAL A 273 -28.44 7.63 -0.93
C VAL A 273 -28.05 6.31 -1.59
N GLY A 274 -28.78 5.25 -1.26
CA GLY A 274 -28.57 3.94 -1.85
C GLY A 274 -29.86 3.30 -2.34
N ILE A 275 -29.72 2.38 -3.28
CA ILE A 275 -30.83 1.69 -3.96
C ILE A 275 -30.56 0.20 -3.87
N VAL A 276 -31.60 -0.57 -3.57
CA VAL A 276 -31.56 -2.04 -3.57
C VAL A 276 -32.56 -2.56 -4.58
N ALA A 277 -32.14 -3.50 -5.43
CA ALA A 277 -33.00 -4.18 -6.38
C ALA A 277 -32.73 -5.70 -6.41
N GLU A 278 -33.67 -6.46 -6.97
CA GLU A 278 -33.54 -7.91 -7.15
C GLU A 278 -32.44 -8.30 -8.15
N ARG A 279 -32.14 -7.42 -9.11
CA ARG A 279 -31.18 -7.65 -10.20
C ARG A 279 -30.16 -6.52 -10.24
N GLU A 280 -28.94 -6.84 -10.64
CA GLU A 280 -27.82 -5.89 -10.66
C GLU A 280 -28.05 -4.74 -11.65
N GLU A 281 -28.46 -5.08 -12.86
CA GLU A 281 -28.75 -4.16 -13.95
C GLU A 281 -29.90 -3.20 -13.62
N HIS A 282 -30.87 -3.62 -12.80
CA HIS A 282 -31.95 -2.74 -12.35
C HIS A 282 -31.47 -1.77 -11.27
N ALA A 283 -30.62 -2.22 -10.34
CA ALA A 283 -30.00 -1.33 -9.35
C ALA A 283 -29.12 -0.27 -10.04
N GLU A 284 -28.37 -0.66 -11.07
CA GLU A 284 -27.55 0.25 -11.88
C GLU A 284 -28.40 1.25 -12.68
N GLN A 285 -29.42 0.77 -13.39
CA GLN A 285 -30.35 1.62 -14.12
C GLN A 285 -31.05 2.62 -13.18
N ALA A 286 -31.48 2.16 -11.99
CA ALA A 286 -32.11 3.01 -11.00
C ALA A 286 -31.15 4.06 -10.44
N ALA A 287 -29.90 3.70 -10.13
CA ALA A 287 -28.90 4.66 -9.64
C ALA A 287 -28.58 5.74 -10.68
N ALA A 288 -28.55 5.39 -11.96
CA ALA A 288 -28.33 6.35 -13.05
C ALA A 288 -29.56 7.26 -13.30
N ALA A 289 -30.77 6.76 -13.08
CA ALA A 289 -32.01 7.49 -13.37
C ALA A 289 -32.58 8.27 -12.18
N LEU A 290 -32.23 7.91 -10.94
CA LEU A 290 -32.76 8.53 -9.74
C LEU A 290 -32.44 10.02 -9.71
N ARG A 291 -33.48 10.84 -9.64
CA ARG A 291 -33.36 12.29 -9.54
C ARG A 291 -33.07 12.68 -8.10
N VAL A 292 -31.83 13.09 -7.85
CA VAL A 292 -31.37 13.60 -6.56
C VAL A 292 -30.98 15.07 -6.71
N ARG A 293 -31.45 15.91 -5.78
CA ARG A 293 -31.06 17.33 -5.70
C ARG A 293 -30.16 17.55 -4.50
N TRP A 294 -29.07 18.25 -4.76
CA TRP A 294 -28.05 18.61 -3.77
C TRP A 294 -27.98 20.13 -3.66
N LYS A 295 -27.84 20.63 -2.44
CA LYS A 295 -27.56 22.03 -2.15
C LYS A 295 -26.18 22.42 -2.70
N PRO A 296 -25.96 23.70 -3.03
CA PRO A 296 -24.62 24.22 -3.27
C PRO A 296 -23.68 23.95 -2.09
N TRP A 297 -22.41 23.77 -2.39
CA TRP A 297 -21.34 23.54 -1.42
C TRP A 297 -20.13 24.40 -1.82
N PRO A 298 -19.17 24.66 -0.91
CA PRO A 298 -18.17 25.72 -1.11
C PRO A 298 -17.08 25.43 -2.15
N GLY A 299 -16.98 24.21 -2.69
CA GLY A 299 -15.86 23.79 -3.54
C GLY A 299 -14.63 23.35 -2.73
N LEU A 300 -13.65 22.78 -3.41
CA LEU A 300 -12.33 22.48 -2.82
C LEU A 300 -11.35 23.64 -3.05
N PRO A 301 -10.29 23.77 -2.23
CA PRO A 301 -9.22 24.74 -2.50
C PRO A 301 -8.58 24.52 -3.88
N PRO A 302 -8.10 25.58 -4.56
CA PRO A 302 -7.42 25.47 -5.85
C PRO A 302 -6.21 24.52 -5.81
N LEU A 303 -6.10 23.63 -6.79
CA LEU A 303 -5.02 22.63 -6.92
C LEU A 303 -4.30 22.67 -8.28
N GLU A 304 -4.53 23.70 -9.09
CA GLU A 304 -3.87 23.89 -10.39
C GLU A 304 -2.35 24.06 -10.23
N ASP A 305 -1.94 24.89 -9.26
CA ASP A 305 -0.57 24.99 -8.77
C ASP A 305 -0.44 24.19 -7.46
N LEU A 306 -0.11 22.91 -7.60
CA LEU A 306 -0.01 21.98 -6.49
C LEU A 306 1.10 22.38 -5.49
N GLU A 307 2.22 22.92 -5.96
CA GLU A 307 3.30 23.37 -5.08
C GLU A 307 2.82 24.51 -4.18
N GLN A 308 2.22 25.54 -4.80
CA GLN A 308 1.71 26.67 -4.06
C GLN A 308 0.59 26.27 -3.10
N ALA A 309 -0.31 25.37 -3.50
CA ALA A 309 -1.38 24.85 -2.65
C ALA A 309 -0.84 24.15 -1.40
N LEU A 310 0.18 23.29 -1.55
CA LEU A 310 0.82 22.59 -0.43
C LEU A 310 1.56 23.55 0.52
N ARG A 311 2.24 24.56 -0.04
CA ARG A 311 2.96 25.57 0.75
C ARG A 311 2.02 26.50 1.51
N ALA A 312 0.88 26.82 0.93
CA ALA A 312 -0.12 27.69 1.55
C ALA A 312 -1.02 26.95 2.56
N ASN A 313 -1.05 25.62 2.55
CA ASN A 313 -1.88 24.83 3.46
C ASN A 313 -1.42 25.02 4.91
N PRO A 314 -2.31 25.36 5.86
CA PRO A 314 -1.94 25.53 7.26
C PRO A 314 -1.27 24.29 7.84
N ALA A 315 -0.11 24.47 8.45
CA ALA A 315 0.73 23.38 8.95
C ALA A 315 1.27 23.66 10.35
N THR A 316 1.58 22.59 11.07
CA THR A 316 2.37 22.63 12.30
C THR A 316 3.79 22.19 11.98
N THR A 317 4.77 23.05 12.24
CA THR A 317 6.18 22.73 12.06
C THR A 317 6.66 21.79 13.16
N ARG A 318 7.17 20.62 12.77
CA ARG A 318 7.82 19.65 13.65
C ARG A 318 9.25 19.40 13.17
N ARG A 319 10.23 19.95 13.89
CA ARG A 319 11.65 19.70 13.63
C ARG A 319 12.06 18.42 14.33
N VAL A 320 12.44 17.40 13.55
CA VAL A 320 12.74 16.04 14.03
C VAL A 320 14.23 15.70 14.05
N VAL A 321 15.06 16.49 13.37
CA VAL A 321 16.54 16.49 13.44
C VAL A 321 17.06 17.92 13.41
N ASP A 322 18.08 18.21 14.23
CA ASP A 322 18.87 19.44 14.22
C ASP A 322 20.27 19.11 14.78
N GLU A 323 21.14 18.57 13.92
CA GLU A 323 22.48 18.08 14.22
C GLU A 323 23.52 19.00 13.54
N GLY A 324 24.60 19.37 14.24
CA GLY A 324 25.64 20.27 13.70
C GLY A 324 25.23 21.75 13.65
N ASP A 325 25.94 22.55 12.85
CA ASP A 325 25.63 23.97 12.60
C ASP A 325 25.18 24.17 11.13
N VAL A 326 23.91 23.83 10.89
CA VAL A 326 23.29 23.86 9.56
C VAL A 326 23.22 25.27 8.97
N ASP A 327 23.00 26.29 9.81
CA ASP A 327 22.86 27.66 9.33
C ASP A 327 24.23 28.24 8.91
N ALA A 328 25.30 27.93 9.64
CA ALA A 328 26.65 28.32 9.24
C ALA A 328 27.09 27.59 7.96
N ALA A 329 26.86 26.28 7.86
CA ALA A 329 27.25 25.47 6.71
C ALA A 329 26.44 25.79 5.44
N LEU A 330 25.22 26.32 5.58
CA LEU A 330 24.39 26.81 4.46
C LEU A 330 24.47 28.33 4.26
N GLY A 331 25.41 29.01 4.93
CA GLY A 331 25.59 30.46 4.84
C GLY A 331 26.17 30.95 3.51
N ASP A 332 26.27 32.27 3.36
CA ASP A 332 26.78 32.90 2.14
C ASP A 332 28.21 32.43 1.81
N GLY A 333 28.42 32.06 0.54
CA GLY A 333 29.73 31.58 0.06
C GLY A 333 29.99 30.09 0.23
N SER A 334 29.07 29.32 0.84
CA SER A 334 29.23 27.86 1.02
C SER A 334 29.01 27.03 -0.25
N GLY A 335 28.64 27.66 -1.37
CA GLY A 335 28.28 26.94 -2.59
C GLY A 335 26.99 26.12 -2.47
N SER A 336 26.16 26.42 -1.45
CA SER A 336 24.91 25.68 -1.22
C SER A 336 23.94 25.78 -2.40
N ILE A 337 23.23 24.69 -2.67
CA ILE A 337 22.15 24.63 -3.64
C ILE A 337 20.82 24.35 -2.95
N SER A 338 19.75 24.92 -3.49
CA SER A 338 18.38 24.76 -3.02
C SER A 338 17.51 24.19 -4.14
N ARG A 339 16.71 23.16 -3.86
CA ARG A 339 15.84 22.47 -4.81
C ARG A 339 14.46 22.15 -4.21
N SER A 340 13.43 22.45 -5.00
CA SER A 340 12.04 22.07 -4.72
C SER A 340 11.67 20.83 -5.52
N TYR A 341 11.01 19.87 -4.87
CA TYR A 341 10.48 18.65 -5.45
C TYR A 341 9.00 18.55 -5.13
N VAL A 342 8.19 18.10 -6.10
CA VAL A 342 6.74 18.02 -5.97
C VAL A 342 6.25 16.64 -6.37
N TRP A 343 5.48 16.00 -5.49
CA TRP A 343 4.86 14.71 -5.72
C TRP A 343 3.35 14.88 -5.97
N PRO A 344 2.78 14.28 -7.03
CA PRO A 344 1.38 14.45 -7.38
C PRO A 344 0.43 13.60 -6.52
N TYR A 345 -0.85 13.98 -6.46
CA TYR A 345 -1.91 13.07 -6.04
C TYR A 345 -2.04 11.90 -7.03
N GLN A 346 -2.19 10.69 -6.51
CA GLN A 346 -2.29 9.45 -7.29
C GLN A 346 -3.44 8.58 -6.77
N MET A 347 -3.88 7.60 -7.55
CA MET A 347 -4.92 6.63 -7.18
C MET A 347 -4.30 5.27 -6.88
N HIS A 348 -4.98 4.46 -6.08
CA HIS A 348 -4.65 3.05 -5.99
C HIS A 348 -5.04 2.34 -7.28
N ALA A 349 -6.11 2.80 -7.94
CA ALA A 349 -6.53 2.37 -9.27
C ALA A 349 -6.56 0.84 -9.37
N SER A 350 -7.29 0.20 -8.45
CA SER A 350 -7.46 -1.26 -8.45
C SER A 350 -8.14 -1.70 -9.75
N ILE A 351 -7.72 -2.83 -10.35
CA ILE A 351 -8.19 -3.26 -11.68
C ILE A 351 -9.70 -3.52 -11.70
N GLY A 352 -10.22 -4.15 -10.63
CA GLY A 352 -11.65 -4.26 -10.38
C GLY A 352 -12.11 -3.16 -9.42
N PRO A 353 -13.26 -2.51 -9.66
CA PRO A 353 -13.87 -1.61 -8.68
C PRO A 353 -14.19 -2.32 -7.37
N SER A 354 -14.25 -1.60 -6.27
CA SER A 354 -14.54 -2.18 -4.95
C SER A 354 -15.93 -2.81 -4.90
N CYS A 355 -16.02 -3.98 -4.25
CA CYS A 355 -17.25 -4.74 -4.05
C CYS A 355 -17.30 -5.34 -2.64
N ALA A 356 -18.50 -5.45 -2.07
CA ALA A 356 -18.75 -6.14 -0.82
C ALA A 356 -20.14 -6.79 -0.81
N VAL A 357 -20.31 -7.80 0.04
CA VAL A 357 -21.60 -8.41 0.35
C VAL A 357 -21.81 -8.30 1.85
N ALA A 358 -22.96 -7.82 2.28
CA ALA A 358 -23.36 -7.84 3.68
C ALA A 358 -24.64 -8.65 3.84
N ALA A 359 -24.76 -9.41 4.93
CA ALA A 359 -25.95 -10.14 5.32
C ALA A 359 -26.33 -9.77 6.76
N TRP A 360 -27.44 -9.03 6.87
CA TRP A 360 -28.08 -8.71 8.13
C TRP A 360 -28.94 -9.88 8.62
N HIS A 361 -28.69 -10.35 9.84
CA HIS A 361 -29.39 -11.47 10.46
C HIS A 361 -30.37 -11.03 11.57
N GLY A 362 -30.28 -9.76 11.99
CA GLY A 362 -31.07 -9.21 13.10
C GLY A 362 -30.21 -8.92 14.33
N GLU A 363 -30.60 -7.92 15.13
CA GLU A 363 -29.77 -7.42 16.24
C GLU A 363 -29.50 -8.47 17.34
N ALA A 364 -30.45 -9.37 17.56
CA ALA A 364 -30.34 -10.47 18.53
C ALA A 364 -29.92 -11.81 17.89
N ALA A 365 -29.44 -11.80 16.65
CA ALA A 365 -29.03 -13.03 15.97
C ALA A 365 -27.67 -13.52 16.50
N GLU A 366 -27.57 -14.84 16.67
CA GLU A 366 -26.36 -15.52 17.12
C GLU A 366 -25.80 -16.38 15.97
N PRO A 367 -24.47 -16.43 15.78
CA PRO A 367 -23.44 -15.79 16.60
C PRO A 367 -23.22 -14.30 16.30
N HIS A 368 -23.72 -13.80 15.16
CA HIS A 368 -23.49 -12.43 14.71
C HIS A 368 -24.76 -11.82 14.13
N ALA A 369 -25.00 -10.54 14.43
CA ALA A 369 -26.09 -9.75 13.85
C ALA A 369 -25.83 -9.38 12.38
N LEU A 370 -24.56 -9.29 11.98
CA LEU A 370 -24.15 -8.94 10.62
C LEU A 370 -22.92 -9.75 10.21
N THR A 371 -22.98 -10.35 9.02
CA THR A 371 -21.79 -10.91 8.33
C THR A 371 -21.47 -10.04 7.11
N VAL A 372 -20.21 -9.68 6.91
CA VAL A 372 -19.73 -8.90 5.78
C VAL A 372 -18.58 -9.61 5.09
N TRP A 373 -18.74 -9.94 3.81
CA TRP A 373 -17.65 -10.37 2.94
C TRP A 373 -17.07 -9.15 2.21
N ALA A 374 -15.80 -8.86 2.47
CA ALA A 374 -15.15 -7.65 1.95
C ALA A 374 -13.72 -7.92 1.50
N GLY A 375 -13.28 -7.13 0.51
CA GLY A 375 -11.89 -7.07 0.04
C GLY A 375 -10.93 -6.28 0.94
N THR A 376 -11.39 -5.84 2.12
CA THR A 376 -10.71 -4.91 3.03
C THR A 376 -9.26 -5.29 3.34
N GLN A 377 -8.40 -4.28 3.45
CA GLN A 377 -7.03 -4.45 3.95
C GLN A 377 -6.98 -4.63 5.48
N ASN A 378 -7.98 -4.09 6.19
CA ASN A 378 -7.95 -3.94 7.65
C ASN A 378 -9.27 -4.43 8.28
N PRO A 379 -9.51 -5.75 8.35
CA PRO A 379 -10.80 -6.32 8.76
C PRO A 379 -11.31 -5.85 10.13
N HIS A 380 -10.44 -5.79 11.15
CA HIS A 380 -10.84 -5.34 12.49
C HIS A 380 -11.14 -3.84 12.56
N VAL A 381 -10.49 -3.02 11.71
CA VAL A 381 -10.81 -1.59 11.61
C VAL A 381 -12.14 -1.40 10.91
N LEU A 382 -12.38 -2.13 9.82
CA LEU A 382 -13.70 -2.14 9.18
C LEU A 382 -14.78 -2.59 10.17
N ARG A 383 -14.54 -3.63 10.96
CA ARG A 383 -15.50 -4.08 12.00
C ARG A 383 -15.83 -2.97 13.00
N ALA A 384 -14.82 -2.24 13.48
CA ALA A 384 -15.02 -1.11 14.41
C ALA A 384 -15.79 0.07 13.76
N ASP A 385 -15.49 0.37 12.50
CA ASP A 385 -16.22 1.38 11.73
C ASP A 385 -17.68 0.97 11.52
N LEU A 386 -17.95 -0.29 11.19
CA LEU A 386 -19.32 -0.82 11.04
C LEU A 386 -20.08 -0.83 12.37
N ALA A 387 -19.40 -1.16 13.48
CA ALA A 387 -19.96 -1.11 14.83
C ALA A 387 -20.41 0.32 15.17
N THR A 388 -19.56 1.31 14.89
CA THR A 388 -19.88 2.74 15.07
C THR A 388 -21.04 3.17 14.17
N LEU A 389 -20.99 2.80 12.88
CA LEU A 389 -22.00 3.17 11.88
C LEU A 389 -23.39 2.62 12.23
N LEU A 390 -23.45 1.39 12.74
CA LEU A 390 -24.69 0.68 13.00
C LEU A 390 -25.13 0.76 14.47
N ALA A 391 -24.33 1.38 15.34
CA ALA A 391 -24.50 1.40 16.78
C ALA A 391 -24.65 -0.02 17.38
N LEU A 392 -23.76 -0.94 16.98
CA LEU A 392 -23.72 -2.32 17.45
C LEU A 392 -22.45 -2.60 18.25
N PRO A 393 -22.45 -3.60 19.15
CA PRO A 393 -21.22 -4.17 19.67
C PRO A 393 -20.35 -4.72 18.52
N ASP A 394 -19.04 -4.50 18.55
CA ASP A 394 -18.16 -4.95 17.45
C ASP A 394 -18.16 -6.48 17.28
N VAL A 395 -18.28 -7.24 18.38
CA VAL A 395 -18.38 -8.71 18.36
C VAL A 395 -19.68 -9.24 17.74
N ALA A 396 -20.70 -8.39 17.58
CA ALA A 396 -21.91 -8.76 16.85
C ALA A 396 -21.72 -8.72 15.32
N ILE A 397 -20.54 -8.32 14.85
CA ILE A 397 -20.22 -8.17 13.43
C ILE A 397 -19.06 -9.10 13.06
N GLU A 398 -19.27 -9.91 12.04
CA GLU A 398 -18.24 -10.72 11.42
C GLU A 398 -17.82 -10.10 10.09
N VAL A 399 -16.53 -9.83 9.92
CA VAL A 399 -15.92 -9.48 8.64
C VAL A 399 -15.12 -10.67 8.15
N ILE A 400 -15.57 -11.28 7.06
CA ILE A 400 -14.90 -12.36 6.35
C ILE A 400 -14.07 -11.74 5.24
N ARG A 401 -12.75 -11.84 5.35
CA ARG A 401 -11.87 -11.35 4.29
C ARG A 401 -11.90 -12.26 3.06
N MET A 402 -12.32 -11.69 1.92
CA MET A 402 -12.25 -12.29 0.58
C MET A 402 -11.21 -11.62 -0.31
N GLU A 403 -10.66 -12.32 -1.31
CA GLU A 403 -9.71 -11.71 -2.25
C GLU A 403 -10.30 -10.46 -2.93
N ALA A 404 -9.43 -9.47 -3.17
CA ALA A 404 -9.78 -8.21 -3.80
C ALA A 404 -8.98 -8.02 -5.09
N ALA A 405 -9.50 -7.24 -6.03
CA ALA A 405 -8.86 -6.98 -7.33
C ALA A 405 -7.73 -5.92 -7.25
N GLY A 406 -6.90 -6.03 -6.20
CA GLY A 406 -5.94 -5.02 -5.78
C GLY A 406 -6.45 -4.16 -4.63
N CYS A 407 -5.52 -3.60 -3.86
CA CYS A 407 -5.80 -2.54 -2.88
C CYS A 407 -4.65 -1.55 -2.79
N TYR A 408 -3.40 -2.04 -2.79
CA TYR A 408 -2.17 -1.23 -2.77
C TYR A 408 -2.11 -0.20 -1.64
N GLY A 409 -2.91 -0.40 -0.59
CA GLY A 409 -3.29 0.61 0.37
C GLY A 409 -4.80 0.57 0.65
N ARG A 410 -5.34 1.66 1.20
CA ARG A 410 -6.78 1.79 1.47
C ARG A 410 -7.49 2.45 0.27
N ASN A 411 -8.07 1.61 -0.59
CA ASN A 411 -9.03 2.02 -1.64
C ASN A 411 -10.47 2.04 -1.09
N CYS A 412 -11.50 2.00 -1.95
CA CYS A 412 -12.90 2.01 -1.54
C CYS A 412 -13.44 0.69 -0.95
N ALA A 413 -12.62 -0.33 -0.70
CA ALA A 413 -13.09 -1.63 -0.20
C ALA A 413 -13.85 -1.51 1.15
N ASP A 414 -13.41 -0.62 2.02
CA ASP A 414 -14.08 -0.37 3.31
C ASP A 414 -15.35 0.47 3.13
N ASP A 415 -15.31 1.44 2.20
CA ASP A 415 -16.44 2.33 1.90
C ASP A 415 -17.64 1.52 1.36
N VAL A 416 -17.39 0.63 0.39
CA VAL A 416 -18.44 -0.20 -0.21
C VAL A 416 -18.98 -1.27 0.74
N ALA A 417 -18.17 -1.73 1.69
CA ALA A 417 -18.61 -2.65 2.73
C ALA A 417 -19.59 -1.98 3.70
N ALA A 418 -19.33 -0.72 4.06
CA ALA A 418 -20.25 0.07 4.86
C ALA A 418 -21.54 0.42 4.11
N ASP A 419 -21.45 0.73 2.80
CA ASP A 419 -22.63 0.89 1.95
C ASP A 419 -23.49 -0.39 1.95
N ALA A 420 -22.87 -1.56 1.75
CA ALA A 420 -23.56 -2.85 1.75
C ALA A 420 -24.23 -3.15 3.10
N ALA A 421 -23.56 -2.85 4.22
CA ALA A 421 -24.10 -3.06 5.56
C ALA A 421 -25.37 -2.23 5.83
N LEU A 422 -25.36 -0.93 5.46
CA LEU A 422 -26.54 -0.06 5.60
C LEU A 422 -27.71 -0.57 4.75
N LEU A 423 -27.44 -0.94 3.50
CA LEU A 423 -28.47 -1.43 2.59
C LEU A 423 -29.03 -2.79 3.01
N SER A 424 -28.16 -3.72 3.44
CA SER A 424 -28.57 -5.04 3.93
C SER A 424 -29.46 -4.93 5.16
N ARG A 425 -29.09 -4.07 6.13
CA ARG A 425 -29.91 -3.82 7.32
C ARG A 425 -31.27 -3.23 6.97
N ALA A 426 -31.33 -2.29 6.02
CA ALA A 426 -32.57 -1.63 5.63
C ALA A 426 -33.60 -2.59 5.02
N VAL A 427 -33.15 -3.62 4.29
CA VAL A 427 -34.03 -4.58 3.61
C VAL A 427 -34.16 -5.93 4.31
N GLY A 428 -33.32 -6.20 5.33
CA GLY A 428 -33.34 -7.46 6.07
C GLY A 428 -32.93 -8.68 5.23
N ALA A 429 -32.09 -8.49 4.22
CA ALA A 429 -31.63 -9.54 3.32
C ALA A 429 -30.17 -9.30 2.90
N PRO A 430 -29.44 -10.32 2.40
CA PRO A 430 -28.10 -10.12 1.89
C PRO A 430 -28.08 -9.15 0.70
N VAL A 431 -27.19 -8.16 0.73
CA VAL A 431 -27.03 -7.16 -0.33
C VAL A 431 -25.58 -7.13 -0.80
N ARG A 432 -25.39 -7.30 -2.11
CA ARG A 432 -24.12 -7.08 -2.80
C ARG A 432 -24.05 -5.67 -3.36
N VAL A 433 -23.05 -4.89 -2.98
CA VAL A 433 -22.76 -3.57 -3.54
C VAL A 433 -21.45 -3.61 -4.28
N GLN A 434 -21.44 -3.10 -5.50
CA GLN A 434 -20.24 -2.89 -6.32
C GLN A 434 -20.25 -1.46 -6.83
N LEU A 435 -19.13 -0.77 -6.69
CA LEU A 435 -18.95 0.57 -7.27
C LEU A 435 -18.77 0.49 -8.78
N SER A 436 -19.19 1.52 -9.50
CA SER A 436 -18.76 1.70 -10.89
C SER A 436 -17.28 2.13 -10.94
N ARG A 437 -16.63 1.98 -12.09
CA ARG A 437 -15.27 2.50 -12.32
C ARG A 437 -15.20 4.01 -12.05
N GLU A 438 -16.21 4.76 -12.50
CA GLU A 438 -16.35 6.18 -12.24
C GLU A 438 -16.38 6.48 -10.75
N GLN A 439 -17.20 5.75 -9.99
CA GLN A 439 -17.29 5.94 -8.55
C GLN A 439 -15.99 5.60 -7.82
N GLU A 440 -15.32 4.49 -8.19
CA GLU A 440 -14.02 4.13 -7.61
C GLU A 440 -13.01 5.27 -7.84
N HIS A 441 -12.82 5.72 -9.08
CA HIS A 441 -11.83 6.77 -9.40
C HIS A 441 -12.16 8.10 -8.73
N LEU A 442 -13.44 8.49 -8.70
CA LEU A 442 -13.83 9.74 -8.06
C LEU A 442 -13.63 9.67 -6.54
N TRP A 443 -14.00 8.57 -5.90
CA TRP A 443 -14.15 8.51 -4.44
C TRP A 443 -13.06 7.76 -3.67
N GLU A 444 -12.23 6.93 -4.30
CA GLU A 444 -11.15 6.26 -3.57
C GLU A 444 -10.26 7.30 -2.86
N PRO A 445 -9.79 7.03 -1.63
CA PRO A 445 -8.79 7.91 -1.03
C PRO A 445 -7.57 8.00 -1.94
N LYS A 446 -7.05 9.20 -2.19
CA LYS A 446 -5.88 9.37 -3.06
C LYS A 446 -4.58 9.07 -2.29
N GLY A 447 -3.55 8.59 -2.98
CA GLY A 447 -2.18 8.72 -2.53
C GLY A 447 -1.81 10.20 -2.44
N THR A 448 -1.36 10.65 -1.27
CA THR A 448 -1.23 12.09 -0.97
C THR A 448 -0.09 12.76 -1.75
N ALA A 449 -0.34 13.99 -2.19
CA ALA A 449 0.68 14.87 -2.77
C ALA A 449 1.64 15.39 -1.71
N GLN A 450 2.85 15.78 -2.12
CA GLN A 450 3.89 16.26 -1.20
C GLN A 450 4.75 17.34 -1.84
N TRP A 451 5.19 18.28 -1.02
CA TRP A 451 6.20 19.27 -1.42
C TRP A 451 7.42 19.07 -0.52
N MET A 452 8.60 18.94 -1.14
CA MET A 452 9.84 18.70 -0.43
C MET A 452 10.88 19.73 -0.86
N GLN A 453 11.43 20.45 0.10
CA GLN A 453 12.50 21.41 -0.08
C GLN A 453 13.80 20.80 0.45
N VAL A 454 14.83 20.78 -0.39
CA VAL A 454 16.17 20.33 0.00
C VAL A 454 17.15 21.47 -0.21
N ARG A 455 17.95 21.77 0.81
CA ARG A 455 19.16 22.60 0.71
C ARG A 455 20.35 21.76 1.09
N GLY A 456 21.47 21.92 0.40
CA GLY A 456 22.67 21.19 0.74
C GLY A 456 23.93 21.87 0.21
N ALA A 457 25.04 21.56 0.87
CA ALA A 457 26.36 22.06 0.55
C ALA A 457 27.38 20.93 0.58
N LEU A 458 28.46 21.11 -0.17
CA LEU A 458 29.60 20.20 -0.20
C LEU A 458 30.81 20.88 0.44
N ASP A 459 31.65 20.11 1.11
CA ASP A 459 32.92 20.59 1.62
C ASP A 459 33.99 20.70 0.52
N GLY A 460 35.19 21.17 0.87
CA GLY A 460 36.29 21.30 -0.07
C GLY A 460 36.80 19.97 -0.67
N SER A 461 36.37 18.82 -0.15
CA SER A 461 36.68 17.49 -0.68
C SER A 461 35.59 16.94 -1.62
N GLY A 462 34.48 17.67 -1.78
CA GLY A 462 33.30 17.21 -2.50
C GLY A 462 32.45 16.22 -1.71
N ALA A 463 32.60 16.16 -0.39
CA ALA A 463 31.75 15.38 0.51
C ALA A 463 30.59 16.23 1.06
N PHE A 464 29.57 15.61 1.66
CA PHE A 464 28.49 16.35 2.32
C PHE A 464 29.02 17.24 3.44
N ASP A 465 28.70 18.53 3.39
CA ASP A 465 28.86 19.45 4.53
C ASP A 465 27.53 19.63 5.26
N ALA A 466 26.48 20.01 4.52
CA ALA A 466 25.15 20.27 5.08
C ALA A 466 24.01 19.67 4.25
N TYR A 467 22.93 19.33 4.95
CA TYR A 467 21.67 18.85 4.39
C TYR A 467 20.50 19.35 5.23
N ASP A 468 19.64 20.19 4.67
CA ASP A 468 18.41 20.69 5.29
C ASP A 468 17.21 20.26 4.46
N PHE A 469 16.40 19.36 5.05
CA PHE A 469 15.21 18.78 4.44
C PHE A 469 13.95 19.31 5.11
N SER A 470 13.01 19.81 4.32
CA SER A 470 11.66 20.16 4.78
C SER A 470 10.62 19.50 3.89
N VAL A 471 9.63 18.83 4.49
CA VAL A 471 8.52 18.20 3.74
C VAL A 471 7.16 18.67 4.24
N ALA A 472 6.28 19.01 3.31
CA ALA A 472 4.86 19.22 3.50
C ALA A 472 4.06 18.00 3.08
N TYR A 473 3.34 17.41 4.04
CA TYR A 473 2.60 16.17 3.87
C TYR A 473 1.16 16.32 4.41
N PRO A 474 0.16 16.49 3.54
CA PRO A 474 -1.24 16.40 3.93
C PRO A 474 -1.58 15.02 4.44
N SER A 475 -2.22 15.00 5.61
CA SER A 475 -2.64 13.79 6.32
C SER A 475 -3.47 12.86 5.45
N ASN A 476 -3.30 11.55 5.67
CA ASN A 476 -3.84 10.51 4.80
C ASN A 476 -4.52 9.38 5.60
N GLY A 477 -5.42 9.77 6.52
CA GLY A 477 -6.14 8.83 7.37
C GLY A 477 -7.48 8.34 6.83
N ALA A 478 -8.04 9.01 5.81
CA ALA A 478 -9.42 8.96 5.32
C ALA A 478 -10.36 7.99 6.07
N PRO A 479 -11.39 8.48 6.79
CA PRO A 479 -12.41 7.61 7.38
C PRO A 479 -13.25 6.87 6.35
N THR A 480 -13.96 5.83 6.80
CA THR A 480 -15.00 5.14 6.02
C THR A 480 -16.10 6.11 5.63
N LEU A 481 -16.37 6.20 4.32
CA LEU A 481 -17.17 7.28 3.75
C LEU A 481 -18.59 7.32 4.32
N ALA A 482 -19.22 6.16 4.53
CA ALA A 482 -20.57 6.07 5.11
C ALA A 482 -20.67 6.69 6.51
N LEU A 483 -19.62 6.61 7.34
CA LEU A 483 -19.60 7.28 8.65
C LEU A 483 -19.76 8.80 8.52
N LEU A 484 -19.12 9.38 7.50
CA LEU A 484 -19.15 10.82 7.23
C LEU A 484 -20.47 11.24 6.61
N LEU A 485 -20.93 10.51 5.58
CA LEU A 485 -22.16 10.82 4.85
C LEU A 485 -23.41 10.72 5.74
N THR A 486 -23.39 9.81 6.73
CA THR A 486 -24.49 9.63 7.69
C THR A 486 -24.32 10.44 8.98
N ARG A 487 -23.19 11.14 9.16
CA ARG A 487 -22.80 11.83 10.40
C ARG A 487 -22.80 10.92 11.64
N ALA A 488 -22.47 9.64 11.44
CA ALA A 488 -22.12 8.77 12.57
C ALA A 488 -20.83 9.24 13.26
N ILE A 489 -19.96 9.94 12.52
CA ILE A 489 -18.84 10.73 13.07
C ILE A 489 -18.85 12.14 12.46
N ASP A 490 -18.17 13.07 13.12
CA ASP A 490 -17.99 14.42 12.59
C ASP A 490 -16.93 14.46 11.47
N PRO A 491 -17.20 15.18 10.35
CA PRO A 491 -16.29 15.30 9.21
C PRO A 491 -15.20 16.36 9.48
N VAL A 492 -14.33 16.06 10.44
CA VAL A 492 -13.25 16.95 10.86
C VAL A 492 -11.95 16.68 10.11
N ALA A 493 -11.29 17.75 9.66
CA ALA A 493 -9.98 17.67 9.02
C ALA A 493 -8.90 17.42 10.09
N ARG A 494 -8.55 16.15 10.31
CA ARG A 494 -7.58 15.76 11.33
C ARG A 494 -6.17 15.69 10.76
N SER A 495 -5.23 16.36 11.43
CA SER A 495 -3.79 16.25 11.12
C SER A 495 -3.15 15.06 11.86
N PHE A 496 -2.28 14.35 11.16
CA PHE A 496 -1.48 13.22 11.63
C PHE A 496 0.00 13.44 11.30
N GLU A 497 0.89 13.01 12.19
CA GLU A 497 2.35 13.07 12.06
C GLU A 497 2.86 11.92 11.17
N MET A 498 2.58 12.00 9.85
CA MET A 498 2.80 10.91 8.89
C MET A 498 3.81 11.22 7.77
N GLY A 499 4.29 12.46 7.68
CA GLY A 499 5.25 12.89 6.66
C GLY A 499 6.69 12.43 6.88
N ASP A 500 6.99 11.83 8.03
CA ASP A 500 8.36 11.59 8.51
C ASP A 500 8.97 10.23 8.11
N ARG A 501 8.19 9.33 7.48
CA ARG A 501 8.73 8.06 6.99
C ARG A 501 9.84 8.30 5.98
N THR A 502 11.02 7.74 6.26
CA THR A 502 12.27 7.95 5.50
C THR A 502 12.60 9.41 5.19
N ALA A 503 12.17 10.37 6.05
CA ALA A 503 12.52 11.79 5.91
C ALA A 503 13.95 12.08 6.39
N ARG A 504 14.55 11.19 7.18
CA ARG A 504 16.00 11.22 7.44
C ARG A 504 16.71 10.63 6.21
N PRO A 505 17.64 11.37 5.57
CA PRO A 505 18.43 10.79 4.49
C PRO A 505 19.25 9.58 5.02
N PRO A 506 19.49 8.55 4.21
CA PRO A 506 20.22 7.36 4.64
C PRO A 506 21.75 7.57 4.69
N TYR A 507 22.22 8.80 4.49
CA TYR A 507 23.63 9.17 4.42
C TYR A 507 24.13 9.82 5.72
N ALA A 508 25.42 9.70 5.96
CA ALA A 508 26.13 10.45 6.98
C ALA A 508 26.33 11.90 6.50
N VAL A 509 25.80 12.85 7.26
CA VAL A 509 25.88 14.28 6.99
C VAL A 509 26.31 14.97 8.29
N PRO A 510 27.37 15.79 8.31
CA PRO A 510 27.81 16.48 9.52
C PRO A 510 26.81 17.49 10.06
N ASN A 511 26.20 18.30 9.17
CA ASN A 511 25.21 19.31 9.53
C ASN A 511 23.85 18.93 8.92
N LEU A 512 22.96 18.35 9.73
CA LEU A 512 21.68 17.79 9.27
C LEU A 512 20.49 18.44 9.97
N ARG A 513 19.55 18.96 9.19
CA ARG A 513 18.23 19.41 9.67
C ARG A 513 17.13 18.67 8.92
N VAL A 514 16.11 18.22 9.64
CA VAL A 514 14.92 17.57 9.08
C VAL A 514 13.68 18.17 9.73
N THR A 515 12.80 18.72 8.90
CA THR A 515 11.58 19.42 9.31
C THR A 515 10.37 18.84 8.59
N ILE A 516 9.31 18.58 9.35
CA ILE A 516 8.02 18.10 8.83
C ILE A 516 6.99 19.21 9.03
N GLN A 517 6.21 19.49 8.00
CA GLN A 517 5.06 20.39 8.04
C GLN A 517 3.80 19.52 8.12
N ASP A 518 3.36 19.21 9.34
CA ASP A 518 2.20 18.34 9.57
C ASP A 518 0.91 19.14 9.33
N MET A 519 0.08 18.69 8.38
CA MET A 519 -1.09 19.45 7.93
C MET A 519 -2.32 18.57 7.68
N ALA A 520 -3.50 19.20 7.75
CA ALA A 520 -4.78 18.58 7.44
C ALA A 520 -4.84 18.13 5.96
N PRO A 521 -5.69 17.14 5.63
CA PRO A 521 -5.90 16.73 4.23
C PRO A 521 -6.45 17.89 3.40
N ILE A 522 -6.03 17.99 2.13
CA ILE A 522 -6.66 18.89 1.13
C ILE A 522 -7.68 18.08 0.31
N LEU A 523 -7.23 16.97 -0.27
CA LEU A 523 -8.09 15.92 -0.81
C LEU A 523 -8.20 14.76 0.17
N ARG A 524 -9.33 14.05 0.10
CA ARG A 524 -9.52 12.74 0.72
C ARG A 524 -8.37 11.83 0.30
N ALA A 525 -7.49 11.50 1.24
CA ALA A 525 -6.27 10.76 0.99
C ALA A 525 -6.07 9.62 1.98
N SER A 526 -5.46 8.53 1.52
CA SER A 526 -5.01 7.44 2.38
C SER A 526 -3.63 6.92 1.98
N TRP A 527 -3.11 5.96 2.74
CA TRP A 527 -1.86 5.29 2.41
C TRP A 527 -2.02 4.55 1.09
N LEU A 528 -1.19 4.95 0.12
CA LEU A 528 -0.87 4.23 -1.11
C LEU A 528 0.55 3.69 -0.97
N ARG A 529 0.84 2.49 -1.49
CA ARG A 529 2.15 1.80 -1.39
C ARG A 529 3.33 2.77 -1.53
N GLY A 530 4.21 2.79 -0.54
CA GLY A 530 5.31 3.75 -0.40
C GLY A 530 5.02 4.91 0.57
N VAL A 531 3.76 5.31 0.74
CA VAL A 531 3.27 6.37 1.64
C VAL A 531 4.12 7.66 1.48
N SER A 532 4.67 8.24 2.56
CA SER A 532 5.62 9.36 2.46
C SER A 532 7.03 8.93 2.09
N ALA A 533 7.36 7.65 2.22
CA ALA A 533 8.72 7.19 2.02
C ALA A 533 9.18 7.28 0.57
N LEU A 534 8.32 6.86 -0.37
CA LEU A 534 8.66 6.90 -1.79
C LEU A 534 8.91 8.34 -2.26
N PRO A 535 8.07 9.34 -1.96
CA PRO A 535 8.36 10.72 -2.39
C PRO A 535 9.53 11.35 -1.65
N ASN A 536 9.69 11.11 -0.34
CA ASN A 536 10.87 11.56 0.41
C ASN A 536 12.16 11.01 -0.21
N SER A 537 12.19 9.71 -0.53
CA SER A 537 13.33 9.10 -1.22
C SER A 537 13.52 9.61 -2.66
N PHE A 538 12.45 9.97 -3.37
CA PHE A 538 12.58 10.67 -4.65
C PHE A 538 13.37 11.98 -4.51
N ALA A 539 12.99 12.83 -3.56
CA ALA A 539 13.70 14.08 -3.30
C ALA A 539 15.16 13.85 -2.83
N HIS A 540 15.38 12.91 -1.90
CA HIS A 540 16.71 12.58 -1.42
C HIS A 540 17.62 12.08 -2.54
N GLU A 541 17.20 11.04 -3.26
CA GLU A 541 18.05 10.35 -4.23
C GLU A 541 18.27 11.14 -5.53
N SER A 542 17.33 11.99 -5.92
CA SER A 542 17.56 12.94 -7.01
C SER A 542 18.52 14.06 -6.59
N PHE A 543 18.41 14.57 -5.35
CA PHE A 543 19.31 15.62 -4.86
C PHE A 543 20.74 15.11 -4.63
N VAL A 544 20.89 13.89 -4.12
CA VAL A 544 22.19 13.21 -3.96
C VAL A 544 22.89 13.06 -5.31
N ASP A 545 22.14 12.75 -6.37
CA ASP A 545 22.67 12.64 -7.73
C ASP A 545 23.08 14.00 -8.32
N GLU A 546 22.34 15.07 -8.01
CA GLU A 546 22.74 16.44 -8.33
C GLU A 546 24.03 16.85 -7.63
N LEU A 547 24.20 16.49 -6.36
CA LEU A 547 25.42 16.75 -5.60
C LEU A 547 26.61 15.94 -6.13
N ALA A 548 26.42 14.67 -6.48
CA ALA A 548 27.45 13.85 -7.11
C ALA A 548 27.93 14.49 -8.43
N SER A 549 27.00 14.99 -9.25
CA SER A 549 27.31 15.70 -10.49
C SER A 549 28.10 17.00 -10.24
N LEU A 550 27.74 17.77 -9.20
CA LEU A 550 28.45 19.00 -8.81
C LEU A 550 29.85 18.70 -8.27
N ALA A 551 29.99 17.61 -7.50
CA ALA A 551 31.27 17.12 -6.99
C ALA A 551 32.17 16.53 -8.08
N ARG A 552 31.63 16.25 -9.28
CA ARG A 552 32.30 15.46 -10.33
C ARG A 552 32.75 14.10 -9.81
N VAL A 553 31.84 13.43 -9.08
CA VAL A 553 32.05 12.09 -8.53
C VAL A 553 30.98 11.15 -9.09
N ASP A 554 31.37 9.90 -9.33
CA ASP A 554 30.42 8.88 -9.75
C ASP A 554 29.24 8.71 -8.77
N PRO A 555 27.99 8.65 -9.24
CA PRO A 555 26.84 8.63 -8.35
C PRO A 555 26.71 7.36 -7.51
N VAL A 556 27.35 6.23 -7.88
CA VAL A 556 27.45 5.04 -7.01
C VAL A 556 28.51 5.30 -5.94
N GLU A 557 29.70 5.75 -6.34
CA GLU A 557 30.80 6.05 -5.42
C GLU A 557 30.43 7.15 -4.42
N PHE A 558 29.76 8.21 -4.87
CA PHE A 558 29.29 9.30 -4.01
C PHE A 558 28.35 8.77 -2.93
N ARG A 559 27.44 7.86 -3.26
CA ARG A 559 26.56 7.21 -2.28
C ARG A 559 27.35 6.35 -1.31
N LEU A 560 28.26 5.51 -1.81
CA LEU A 560 29.09 4.60 -1.00
C LEU A 560 29.98 5.37 -0.02
N ARG A 561 30.55 6.51 -0.43
CA ARG A 561 31.37 7.39 0.41
C ARG A 561 30.62 7.89 1.65
N HIS A 562 29.32 8.09 1.55
CA HIS A 562 28.49 8.68 2.60
C HIS A 562 27.56 7.66 3.29
N LEU A 563 27.61 6.39 2.91
CA LEU A 563 26.72 5.36 3.44
C LEU A 563 27.41 4.55 4.54
N ASN A 564 27.14 4.89 5.81
CA ASN A 564 27.65 4.17 7.00
C ASN A 564 26.83 2.90 7.32
N ASP A 565 26.38 2.19 6.29
CA ASP A 565 25.55 1.00 6.38
C ASP A 565 26.20 -0.07 5.49
N GLU A 566 26.94 -1.00 6.10
CA GLU A 566 27.68 -2.04 5.35
C GLU A 566 26.73 -2.90 4.50
N ARG A 567 25.56 -3.22 5.04
CA ARG A 567 24.52 -3.98 4.36
C ARG A 567 23.97 -3.22 3.16
N GLY A 568 23.66 -1.94 3.34
CA GLY A 568 23.25 -1.06 2.25
C GLY A 568 24.33 -0.90 1.17
N SER A 569 25.60 -0.81 1.59
CA SER A 569 26.75 -0.67 0.69
C SER A 569 27.01 -1.93 -0.13
N GLU A 570 26.94 -3.10 0.51
CA GLU A 570 27.01 -4.41 -0.16
C GLU A 570 25.92 -4.54 -1.23
N LEU A 571 24.67 -4.20 -0.88
CA LEU A 571 23.54 -4.24 -1.79
C LEU A 571 23.73 -3.30 -2.99
N LEU A 572 24.14 -2.05 -2.75
CA LEU A 572 24.35 -1.07 -3.81
C LEU A 572 25.44 -1.53 -4.78
N ARG A 573 26.57 -2.06 -4.27
CA ARG A 573 27.65 -2.62 -5.10
C ARG A 573 27.16 -3.81 -5.93
N ALA A 574 26.50 -4.78 -5.31
CA ALA A 574 25.99 -5.98 -6.00
C ALA A 574 24.98 -5.61 -7.10
N THR A 575 24.14 -4.61 -6.85
CA THR A 575 23.16 -4.12 -7.83
C THR A 575 23.85 -3.42 -9.00
N ALA A 576 24.83 -2.54 -8.72
CA ALA A 576 25.61 -1.84 -9.74
C ALA A 576 26.44 -2.81 -10.59
N GLU A 577 27.08 -3.81 -9.97
CA GLU A 577 27.83 -4.86 -10.66
C GLU A 577 26.91 -5.68 -11.58
N ARG A 578 25.77 -6.15 -11.06
CA ARG A 578 24.78 -6.88 -11.86
C ARG A 578 24.26 -6.04 -13.04
N ALA A 579 24.10 -4.74 -12.84
CA ALA A 579 23.69 -3.82 -13.88
C ALA A 579 24.77 -3.55 -14.93
N GLY A 580 26.02 -3.93 -14.67
CA GLY A 580 27.18 -3.55 -15.48
C GLY A 580 27.39 -2.05 -15.46
N TRP A 581 27.28 -1.43 -14.28
CA TRP A 581 27.52 0.01 -14.08
C TRP A 581 28.95 0.36 -14.49
N VAL A 582 29.10 1.45 -15.24
CA VAL A 582 30.40 2.01 -15.65
C VAL A 582 30.51 3.37 -15.00
N ALA A 583 31.59 3.59 -14.24
CA ALA A 583 31.73 4.81 -13.45
C ALA A 583 31.80 6.07 -14.33
N HIS A 584 31.11 7.14 -13.93
CA HIS A 584 31.12 8.41 -14.66
C HIS A 584 30.87 9.62 -13.75
N ASP A 585 31.44 10.79 -14.06
CA ASP A 585 31.41 11.99 -13.20
C ASP A 585 30.41 13.08 -13.65
N GLY A 586 29.51 12.73 -14.56
CA GLY A 586 28.47 13.61 -15.13
C GLY A 586 27.57 12.88 -16.14
N PRO A 587 26.53 13.54 -16.66
CA PRO A 587 25.59 12.90 -17.60
C PRO A 587 26.33 12.43 -18.84
N GLN A 588 26.20 11.15 -19.16
CA GLN A 588 26.96 10.51 -20.22
C GLN A 588 26.35 10.73 -21.60
N GLN A 589 25.04 10.96 -21.69
CA GLN A 589 24.30 10.96 -22.96
C GLN A 589 24.75 9.79 -23.83
N LEU A 590 24.54 8.54 -23.35
CA LEU A 590 25.19 7.25 -23.72
C LEU A 590 25.09 6.86 -25.21
N GLY A 591 25.42 7.76 -26.12
CA GLY A 591 25.13 7.70 -27.54
C GLY A 591 23.70 8.08 -27.88
N ARG A 592 23.42 8.00 -29.18
CA ARG A 592 22.13 8.26 -29.80
C ARG A 592 21.87 7.22 -30.88
N THR A 593 20.66 6.68 -30.92
CA THR A 593 20.20 5.83 -32.03
C THR A 593 19.02 6.53 -32.72
N GLY A 594 19.27 7.18 -33.85
CA GLY A 594 18.26 8.04 -34.49
C GLY A 594 17.94 9.26 -33.63
N ASP A 595 16.70 9.37 -33.14
CA ASP A 595 16.25 10.43 -32.21
C ASP A 595 16.24 10.00 -30.73
N LEU A 596 16.61 8.75 -30.44
CA LEU A 596 16.62 8.20 -29.08
C LEU A 596 17.92 8.55 -28.36
N LEU A 597 17.79 9.18 -27.19
CA LEU A 597 18.87 9.37 -26.22
C LEU A 597 18.86 8.24 -25.20
N HIS A 598 20.03 7.77 -24.81
CA HIS A 598 20.18 6.68 -23.85
C HIS A 598 20.75 7.19 -22.54
N GLY A 599 20.19 6.74 -21.42
CA GLY A 599 20.69 7.11 -20.10
C GLY A 599 20.54 6.01 -19.07
N ARG A 600 21.33 6.13 -18.01
CA ARG A 600 21.33 5.20 -16.89
C ARG A 600 21.35 5.96 -15.57
N GLY A 601 20.51 5.54 -14.64
CA GLY A 601 20.35 6.18 -13.34
C GLY A 601 20.39 5.19 -12.19
N VAL A 602 20.97 5.60 -11.07
CA VAL A 602 21.05 4.82 -9.85
C VAL A 602 20.33 5.52 -8.69
N ALA A 603 19.72 4.75 -7.81
CA ALA A 603 19.17 5.22 -6.55
C ALA A 603 19.18 4.11 -5.49
N TYR A 604 19.23 4.50 -4.23
CA TYR A 604 19.23 3.60 -3.08
C TYR A 604 18.24 4.09 -2.01
N ALA A 605 17.59 3.16 -1.31
CA ALA A 605 16.76 3.52 -0.17
C ALA A 605 16.79 2.43 0.91
N ARG A 606 16.73 2.89 2.16
CA ARG A 606 16.41 2.07 3.32
C ARG A 606 14.98 2.39 3.74
N TYR A 607 14.07 1.45 3.56
CA TYR A 607 12.68 1.61 3.97
C TYR A 607 12.57 1.45 5.49
N VAL A 608 11.96 2.42 6.17
CA VAL A 608 11.76 2.41 7.63
C VAL A 608 10.28 2.51 7.98
N HIS A 609 9.89 1.91 9.11
CA HIS A 609 8.54 2.00 9.67
C HIS A 609 8.54 2.24 11.17
N GLY A 610 7.36 2.48 11.75
CA GLY A 610 7.21 2.74 13.19
C GLY A 610 7.44 4.20 13.56
N GLN A 611 7.51 4.47 14.87
CA GLN A 611 7.73 5.81 15.40
C GLN A 611 9.11 6.32 15.03
N TRP A 612 9.20 7.62 14.73
CA TRP A 612 10.45 8.31 14.39
C TRP A 612 11.62 7.95 15.33
N PRO A 613 12.84 7.66 14.80
CA PRO A 613 13.25 7.66 13.39
C PRO A 613 12.89 6.39 12.61
N GLY A 614 12.16 5.47 13.23
CA GLY A 614 11.70 4.20 12.66
C GLY A 614 12.73 3.07 12.77
N VAL A 615 12.27 1.87 12.40
CA VAL A 615 13.05 0.64 12.32
C VAL A 615 13.15 0.25 10.85
N ALA A 616 14.33 -0.21 10.42
CA ALA A 616 14.53 -0.69 9.06
C ALA A 616 13.63 -1.90 8.77
N ALA A 617 12.89 -1.83 7.66
CA ALA A 617 12.06 -2.91 7.17
C ALA A 617 12.73 -3.67 6.02
N ALA A 618 13.55 -3.00 5.21
CA ALA A 618 14.28 -3.59 4.09
C ALA A 618 15.14 -2.54 3.37
N TRP A 619 16.07 -3.02 2.57
CA TRP A 619 16.93 -2.21 1.71
C TRP A 619 16.64 -2.50 0.25
N SER A 620 16.67 -1.47 -0.60
CA SER A 620 16.60 -1.64 -2.04
C SER A 620 17.51 -0.65 -2.76
N ALA A 621 18.05 -1.09 -3.90
CA ALA A 621 18.80 -0.27 -4.84
C ALA A 621 18.29 -0.53 -6.25
N TRP A 622 18.27 0.51 -7.08
CA TRP A 622 17.85 0.44 -8.47
C TRP A 622 18.95 0.94 -9.38
N VAL A 623 19.15 0.25 -10.50
CA VAL A 623 19.78 0.81 -11.69
C VAL A 623 18.76 0.73 -12.83
N ALA A 624 18.31 1.90 -13.31
CA ALA A 624 17.36 2.03 -14.39
C ALA A 624 18.08 2.43 -15.68
N ASP A 625 17.76 1.74 -16.77
CA ASP A 625 18.15 2.09 -18.11
C ASP A 625 16.95 2.70 -18.84
N VAL A 626 17.12 3.87 -19.47
CA VAL A 626 16.04 4.57 -20.18
C VAL A 626 16.44 5.00 -21.58
N ASP A 627 15.44 5.03 -22.46
CA ASP A 627 15.50 5.67 -23.77
C ASP A 627 14.55 6.88 -23.77
N VAL A 628 15.02 8.03 -24.27
CA VAL A 628 14.22 9.26 -24.39
C VAL A 628 14.15 9.67 -25.86
N ASP A 629 12.94 9.68 -26.41
CA ASP A 629 12.69 10.18 -27.76
C ASP A 629 12.70 11.71 -27.76
N ARG A 630 13.63 12.31 -28.51
CA ARG A 630 13.76 13.77 -28.56
C ARG A 630 12.61 14.47 -29.27
N ALA A 631 12.00 13.84 -30.26
CA ALA A 631 10.94 14.44 -31.04
C ALA A 631 9.61 14.42 -30.28
N THR A 632 9.30 13.32 -29.61
CA THR A 632 8.02 13.12 -28.93
C THR A 632 8.08 13.44 -27.43
N GLY A 633 9.26 13.35 -26.81
CA GLY A 633 9.45 13.38 -25.35
C GLY A 633 9.16 12.04 -24.67
N GLU A 634 8.80 10.99 -25.41
CA GLU A 634 8.48 9.69 -24.82
C GLU A 634 9.68 9.09 -24.08
N VAL A 635 9.45 8.64 -22.85
CA VAL A 635 10.44 7.95 -22.04
C VAL A 635 10.08 6.48 -21.95
N HIS A 636 10.98 5.62 -22.42
CA HIS A 636 10.86 4.17 -22.28
C HIS A 636 11.88 3.66 -21.27
N VAL A 637 11.42 3.09 -20.15
CA VAL A 637 12.30 2.38 -19.22
C VAL A 637 12.55 0.98 -19.79
N ARG A 638 13.71 0.76 -20.41
CA ARG A 638 14.00 -0.50 -21.11
C ARG A 638 14.32 -1.64 -20.15
N ARG A 639 15.04 -1.34 -19.07
CA ARG A 639 15.53 -2.34 -18.11
C ARG A 639 15.69 -1.74 -16.73
N VAL A 640 15.38 -2.52 -15.71
CA VAL A 640 15.64 -2.19 -14.32
C VAL A 640 16.32 -3.39 -13.65
N VAL A 641 17.49 -3.14 -13.06
CA VAL A 641 18.12 -4.08 -12.13
C VAL A 641 17.82 -3.61 -10.70
N VAL A 642 17.21 -4.47 -9.91
CA VAL A 642 16.78 -4.15 -8.54
C VAL A 642 17.45 -5.06 -7.54
N GLY A 643 18.24 -4.46 -6.66
CA GLY A 643 18.68 -5.07 -5.43
C GLY A 643 17.60 -5.06 -4.37
N GLN A 644 17.41 -6.19 -3.69
CA GLN A 644 16.52 -6.30 -2.54
C GLN A 644 17.19 -7.13 -1.43
N ASP A 645 17.31 -6.52 -0.25
CA ASP A 645 17.75 -7.19 0.96
C ASP A 645 16.65 -7.14 2.03
N SER A 646 16.22 -8.32 2.48
CA SER A 646 15.13 -8.51 3.43
C SER A 646 15.45 -9.54 4.52
N GLY A 647 16.73 -9.84 4.75
CA GLY A 647 17.15 -10.80 5.75
C GLY A 647 16.90 -12.24 5.30
N LEU A 648 16.40 -13.08 6.19
CA LEU A 648 15.92 -14.42 5.81
C LEU A 648 14.77 -14.30 4.82
N VAL A 649 14.93 -14.96 3.66
CA VAL A 649 13.89 -15.03 2.64
C VAL A 649 13.04 -16.28 2.87
N VAL A 650 11.76 -16.09 3.20
CA VAL A 650 10.84 -17.22 3.43
C VAL A 650 10.52 -17.95 2.13
N ASN A 651 10.03 -17.22 1.12
CA ASN A 651 9.72 -17.75 -0.20
C ASN A 651 10.40 -16.88 -1.27
N PRO A 652 11.50 -17.34 -1.91
CA PRO A 652 12.23 -16.57 -2.92
C PRO A 652 11.37 -16.17 -4.13
N ALA A 653 10.47 -17.05 -4.58
CA ALA A 653 9.55 -16.73 -5.67
C ALA A 653 8.57 -15.62 -5.28
N GLY A 654 8.04 -15.67 -4.06
CA GLY A 654 7.18 -14.62 -3.51
C GLY A 654 7.86 -13.25 -3.46
N VAL A 655 9.12 -13.20 -2.98
CA VAL A 655 9.91 -11.96 -2.95
C VAL A 655 10.13 -11.43 -4.37
N ARG A 656 10.53 -12.29 -5.32
CA ARG A 656 10.73 -11.90 -6.72
C ARG A 656 9.48 -11.30 -7.34
N HIS A 657 8.32 -11.95 -7.19
CA HIS A 657 7.04 -11.43 -7.71
C HIS A 657 6.68 -10.07 -7.07
N GLN A 658 6.92 -9.92 -5.77
CA GLN A 658 6.70 -8.65 -5.09
C GLN A 658 7.60 -7.53 -5.62
N VAL A 659 8.89 -7.80 -5.82
CA VAL A 659 9.83 -6.82 -6.40
C VAL A 659 9.38 -6.43 -7.82
N GLN A 660 9.00 -7.40 -8.65
CA GLN A 660 8.49 -7.12 -10.01
C GLN A 660 7.24 -6.22 -9.98
N GLY A 661 6.28 -6.50 -9.10
CA GLY A 661 5.10 -5.65 -8.93
C GLY A 661 5.43 -4.23 -8.46
N ASN A 662 6.41 -4.09 -7.56
CA ASN A 662 6.91 -2.78 -7.12
C ASN A 662 7.53 -2.00 -8.29
N VAL A 663 8.32 -2.67 -9.14
CA VAL A 663 8.94 -2.02 -10.31
C VAL A 663 7.89 -1.51 -11.29
N ILE A 664 6.92 -2.35 -11.65
CA ILE A 664 5.86 -1.99 -12.59
C ILE A 664 5.08 -0.77 -12.08
N GLN A 665 4.66 -0.79 -10.81
CA GLN A 665 3.89 0.31 -10.22
C GLN A 665 4.71 1.60 -10.12
N THR A 666 5.97 1.53 -9.69
CA THR A 666 6.80 2.74 -9.60
C THR A 666 7.11 3.32 -10.97
N THR A 667 7.38 2.49 -11.98
CA THR A 667 7.58 2.95 -13.36
C THR A 667 6.32 3.63 -13.91
N SER A 668 5.15 3.01 -13.72
CA SER A 668 3.85 3.60 -14.10
C SER A 668 3.65 4.98 -13.45
N ARG A 669 3.87 5.06 -12.13
CA ARG A 669 3.73 6.29 -11.34
C ARG A 669 4.71 7.39 -11.72
N ALA A 670 5.94 7.02 -12.05
CA ALA A 670 6.97 7.95 -12.46
C ALA A 670 6.68 8.56 -13.85
N LEU A 671 6.05 7.80 -14.76
CA LEU A 671 5.90 8.22 -16.17
C LEU A 671 4.52 8.76 -16.53
N GLN A 672 3.45 8.32 -15.86
CA GLN A 672 2.08 8.55 -16.36
C GLN A 672 1.08 9.04 -15.31
N GLU A 673 1.19 8.55 -14.07
CA GLU A 673 0.06 8.63 -13.14
C GLU A 673 -0.04 9.95 -12.36
N ARG A 674 -1.19 10.61 -12.52
CA ARG A 674 -1.61 11.77 -11.72
C ARG A 674 -3.14 11.91 -11.71
N VAL A 675 -3.71 12.20 -10.55
CA VAL A 675 -5.13 12.54 -10.40
C VAL A 675 -5.45 13.82 -11.17
N ARG A 676 -6.48 13.77 -12.02
CA ARG A 676 -7.01 14.97 -12.68
C ARG A 676 -8.00 15.68 -11.78
N ILE A 677 -7.86 16.99 -11.74
CA ILE A 677 -8.68 17.90 -10.96
C ILE A 677 -9.39 18.85 -11.93
N ASP A 678 -10.67 19.11 -11.69
CA ASP A 678 -11.44 20.10 -12.41
C ASP A 678 -10.94 21.52 -12.06
N PRO A 679 -10.56 22.36 -13.03
CA PRO A 679 -9.98 23.67 -12.75
C PRO A 679 -10.98 24.65 -12.12
N GLN A 680 -12.28 24.49 -12.36
CA GLN A 680 -13.30 25.42 -11.87
C GLN A 680 -13.73 25.11 -10.44
N THR A 681 -13.81 23.82 -10.10
CA THR A 681 -14.38 23.34 -8.83
C THR A 681 -13.37 22.68 -7.90
N SER A 682 -12.17 22.39 -8.42
CA SER A 682 -11.10 21.63 -7.76
C SER A 682 -11.49 20.23 -7.29
N VAL A 683 -12.58 19.67 -7.83
CA VAL A 683 -12.99 18.28 -7.57
C VAL A 683 -12.18 17.30 -8.40
N VAL A 684 -12.09 16.06 -7.90
CA VAL A 684 -11.55 14.95 -8.69
C VAL A 684 -12.42 14.75 -9.93
N SER A 685 -11.80 14.73 -11.11
CA SER A 685 -12.50 14.66 -12.40
C SER A 685 -12.16 13.44 -13.23
N GLY A 686 -11.12 12.68 -12.87
CA GLY A 686 -10.79 11.40 -13.50
C GLY A 686 -11.84 10.33 -13.18
N ARG A 687 -12.46 9.75 -14.20
CA ARG A 687 -13.58 8.79 -14.07
C ARG A 687 -13.26 7.40 -14.63
N GLU A 688 -12.20 7.29 -15.43
CA GLU A 688 -11.85 6.04 -16.12
C GLU A 688 -10.37 6.03 -16.53
N TRP A 689 -9.91 4.97 -17.20
CA TRP A 689 -8.49 4.71 -17.50
C TRP A 689 -7.87 5.67 -18.53
N GLY A 690 -8.62 6.19 -19.49
CA GLY A 690 -8.16 7.24 -20.41
C GLY A 690 -7.84 8.57 -19.71
N SER A 691 -8.53 8.85 -18.61
CA SER A 691 -8.28 10.01 -17.75
C SER A 691 -7.17 9.78 -16.70
N TYR A 692 -6.84 8.52 -16.42
CA TYR A 692 -5.76 8.11 -15.53
C TYR A 692 -5.02 6.90 -16.12
N PRO A 693 -4.13 7.13 -17.10
CA PRO A 693 -3.40 6.05 -17.74
C PRO A 693 -2.42 5.39 -16.77
N ILE A 694 -2.27 4.08 -16.94
CA ILE A 694 -1.26 3.26 -16.28
C ILE A 694 -0.43 2.54 -17.34
N LEU A 695 0.75 2.07 -16.93
CA LEU A 695 1.69 1.36 -17.81
C LEU A 695 1.02 0.19 -18.55
N ASP A 696 1.17 0.16 -19.88
CA ASP A 696 0.72 -0.97 -20.69
C ASP A 696 1.82 -2.05 -20.85
N PHE A 697 1.44 -3.24 -21.35
CA PHE A 697 2.36 -4.37 -21.48
C PHE A 697 3.60 -4.10 -22.37
N ARG A 698 3.51 -3.19 -23.35
CA ARG A 698 4.62 -2.81 -24.24
C ARG A 698 5.64 -1.93 -23.52
N GLN A 699 5.22 -1.29 -22.44
CA GLN A 699 6.01 -0.36 -21.66
C GLN A 699 6.62 -1.02 -20.41
N VAL A 700 6.32 -2.30 -20.15
CA VAL A 700 6.91 -3.03 -19.02
C VAL A 700 8.41 -3.24 -19.25
N PRO A 701 9.28 -2.79 -18.34
CA PRO A 701 10.71 -2.97 -18.48
C PRO A 701 11.13 -4.45 -18.36
N VAL A 702 12.31 -4.78 -18.87
CA VAL A 702 13.01 -6.01 -18.44
C VAL A 702 13.41 -5.83 -16.97
N ILE A 703 12.95 -6.72 -16.08
CA ILE A 703 13.21 -6.62 -14.64
C ILE A 703 14.16 -7.75 -14.21
N GLU A 704 15.31 -7.36 -13.66
CA GLU A 704 16.27 -8.30 -13.06
C GLU A 704 16.35 -8.08 -11.56
N VAL A 705 16.09 -9.13 -10.79
CA VAL A 705 16.08 -9.06 -9.32
C VAL A 705 17.35 -9.67 -8.75
N VAL A 706 18.06 -8.90 -7.93
CA VAL A 706 19.21 -9.33 -7.12
C VAL A 706 18.75 -9.44 -5.68
N THR A 707 18.59 -10.66 -5.17
CA THR A 707 18.27 -10.89 -3.77
C THR A 707 19.53 -11.06 -2.94
N MET A 708 19.58 -10.47 -1.75
CA MET A 708 20.65 -10.67 -0.77
C MET A 708 20.14 -11.59 0.37
N PRO A 709 20.16 -12.93 0.20
CA PRO A 709 19.62 -13.83 1.21
C PRO A 709 20.51 -13.87 2.46
N ARG A 710 19.91 -13.70 3.64
CA ARG A 710 20.62 -13.78 4.93
C ARG A 710 19.97 -14.81 5.84
N PRO A 711 20.22 -16.11 5.65
CA PRO A 711 19.51 -17.17 6.38
C PRO A 711 19.70 -17.11 7.90
N GLY A 712 20.79 -16.50 8.38
CA GLY A 712 21.05 -16.32 9.82
C GLY A 712 20.41 -15.08 10.46
N GLU A 713 19.73 -14.24 9.68
CA GLU A 713 19.10 -13.01 10.17
C GLU A 713 17.57 -13.13 10.24
N ALA A 714 16.93 -12.22 10.98
CA ALA A 714 15.48 -12.15 11.03
C ALA A 714 14.90 -11.86 9.63
N PRO A 715 13.76 -12.48 9.26
CA PRO A 715 13.08 -12.15 8.01
C PRO A 715 12.41 -10.78 8.14
N LEU A 716 12.51 -9.97 7.09
CA LEU A 716 11.94 -8.63 7.04
C LEU A 716 10.90 -8.49 5.91
N GLY A 717 10.30 -7.31 5.80
CA GLY A 717 9.16 -7.06 4.92
C GLY A 717 9.54 -6.55 3.52
N VAL A 718 8.94 -7.14 2.47
CA VAL A 718 9.18 -6.77 1.05
C VAL A 718 7.94 -6.21 0.34
N GLY A 719 6.94 -5.77 1.11
CA GLY A 719 5.65 -5.34 0.56
C GLY A 719 5.77 -4.10 -0.35
N GLU A 720 6.63 -3.16 0.04
CA GLU A 720 6.79 -1.87 -0.63
C GLU A 720 8.23 -1.37 -0.79
N SER A 721 9.21 -2.02 -0.16
CA SER A 721 10.61 -1.53 -0.08
C SER A 721 11.25 -1.29 -1.45
N ALA A 722 11.00 -2.18 -2.41
CA ALA A 722 11.56 -2.08 -3.74
C ALA A 722 10.97 -0.92 -4.55
N SER A 723 9.82 -0.36 -4.18
CA SER A 723 9.25 0.79 -4.89
C SER A 723 9.95 2.12 -4.58
N VAL A 724 10.57 2.21 -3.40
CA VAL A 724 11.01 3.45 -2.77
C VAL A 724 12.08 4.22 -3.58
N PRO A 725 13.16 3.59 -4.08
CA PRO A 725 14.19 4.33 -4.83
C PRO A 725 13.83 4.53 -6.33
N GLY A 726 12.77 3.88 -6.84
CA GLY A 726 12.61 3.71 -8.28
C GLY A 726 12.34 5.00 -9.07
N THR A 727 11.55 5.94 -8.53
CA THR A 727 11.27 7.20 -9.24
C THR A 727 12.52 8.07 -9.38
N ALA A 728 13.39 8.08 -8.37
CA ALA A 728 14.66 8.79 -8.45
C ALA A 728 15.62 8.13 -9.46
N ALA A 729 15.71 6.79 -9.48
CA ALA A 729 16.53 6.10 -10.47
C ALA A 729 16.11 6.44 -11.91
N ILE A 730 14.80 6.50 -12.17
CA ILE A 730 14.25 6.91 -13.48
C ILE A 730 14.58 8.38 -13.77
N ALA A 731 14.36 9.30 -12.82
CA ALA A 731 14.68 10.71 -13.00
C ALA A 731 16.17 10.95 -13.27
N ASN A 732 17.05 10.24 -12.56
CA ASN A 732 18.49 10.29 -12.74
C ASN A 732 18.90 9.72 -14.10
N ALA A 733 18.24 8.66 -14.58
CA ALA A 733 18.49 8.09 -15.89
C ALA A 733 18.07 9.04 -17.03
N ILE A 734 16.94 9.74 -16.87
CA ILE A 734 16.51 10.78 -17.82
C ILE A 734 17.51 11.93 -17.83
N PHE A 735 18.03 12.34 -16.67
CA PHE A 735 19.09 13.34 -16.60
C PHE A 735 20.37 12.87 -17.30
N ASP A 736 20.78 11.62 -17.07
CA ASP A 736 21.94 11.04 -17.74
C ASP A 736 21.78 11.05 -19.27
N ALA A 737 20.57 10.76 -19.77
CA ALA A 737 20.25 10.78 -21.20
C ALA A 737 20.21 12.20 -21.79
N THR A 738 19.65 13.18 -21.08
CA THR A 738 19.23 14.47 -21.65
C THR A 738 20.02 15.67 -21.14
N GLY A 739 20.70 15.54 -20.01
CA GLY A 739 21.26 16.66 -19.23
C GLY A 739 20.22 17.50 -18.48
N ILE A 740 18.92 17.16 -18.54
CA ILE A 740 17.82 17.93 -17.93
C ILE A 740 17.35 17.25 -16.64
N ARG A 741 17.20 18.03 -15.56
CA ARG A 741 16.71 17.55 -14.27
C ARG A 741 15.20 17.75 -14.14
N PHE A 742 14.46 16.66 -13.95
CA PHE A 742 13.03 16.69 -13.65
C PHE A 742 12.80 16.45 -12.15
N ARG A 743 12.03 17.34 -11.51
CA ARG A 743 11.79 17.33 -10.05
C ARG A 743 10.32 17.14 -9.66
N GLN A 744 9.49 16.87 -10.66
CA GLN A 744 8.05 16.68 -10.51
C GLN A 744 7.56 15.58 -11.46
N PRO A 745 7.34 14.34 -10.97
CA PRO A 745 6.63 13.33 -11.73
C PRO A 745 5.14 13.71 -11.89
N PRO A 746 4.43 13.16 -12.89
CA PRO A 746 4.93 12.19 -13.87
C PRO A 746 5.74 12.81 -15.01
N PHE A 747 6.76 12.09 -15.48
CA PHE A 747 7.63 12.44 -16.62
C PHE A 747 6.96 12.08 -17.96
N THR A 748 5.77 12.64 -18.18
CA THR A 748 4.98 12.43 -19.39
C THR A 748 5.68 12.95 -20.65
N PRO A 749 5.34 12.43 -21.85
CA PRO A 749 5.91 12.93 -23.10
C PRO A 749 5.79 14.44 -23.27
N GLU A 750 4.66 15.03 -22.89
CA GLU A 750 4.43 16.47 -22.98
C GLU A 750 5.40 17.27 -22.10
N VAL A 751 5.62 16.81 -20.86
CA VAL A 751 6.54 17.43 -19.90
C VAL A 751 7.97 17.36 -20.40
N VAL A 752 8.40 16.18 -20.85
CA VAL A 752 9.78 15.97 -21.32
C VAL A 752 10.04 16.73 -22.63
N ARG A 753 9.09 16.70 -23.57
CA ARG A 753 9.21 17.44 -24.84
C ARG A 753 9.28 18.95 -24.61
N ALA A 754 8.45 19.49 -23.71
CA ALA A 754 8.46 20.92 -23.39
C ALA A 754 9.82 21.36 -22.81
N ALA A 755 10.48 20.50 -22.03
CA ALA A 755 11.81 20.78 -21.49
C ALA A 755 12.93 20.65 -22.53
N LEU A 756 12.82 19.70 -23.47
CA LEU A 756 13.79 19.51 -24.56
C LEU A 756 13.71 20.60 -25.63
N HIS A 757 12.51 21.16 -25.87
CA HIS A 757 12.25 22.18 -26.87
C HIS A 757 11.54 23.38 -26.23
N PRO A 758 12.23 24.16 -25.38
CA PRO A 758 11.63 25.32 -24.77
C PRO A 758 11.22 26.32 -25.87
N LEU A 759 9.98 26.79 -25.82
CA LEU A 759 9.55 27.87 -26.71
C LEU A 759 10.42 29.10 -26.44
N PRO A 760 10.81 29.86 -27.47
CA PRO A 760 11.50 31.13 -27.27
C PRO A 760 10.66 32.00 -26.32
N ALA A 761 11.28 32.59 -25.31
CA ALA A 761 10.58 33.49 -24.41
C ALA A 761 9.86 34.56 -25.24
N ALA A 762 8.58 34.80 -24.95
CA ALA A 762 7.81 35.85 -25.59
C ALA A 762 8.38 37.22 -25.16
N GLY A 763 9.42 37.68 -25.86
CA GLY A 763 10.05 38.97 -25.61
C GLY A 763 11.57 38.95 -25.74
N ASP A 764 12.08 38.78 -26.96
CA ASP A 764 13.41 39.27 -27.38
C ASP A 764 13.46 39.47 -28.91
N GLY A 765 12.35 39.95 -29.47
CA GLY A 765 12.16 40.12 -30.91
C GLY A 765 11.50 41.44 -31.27
N ALA A 766 12.05 42.57 -30.82
CA ALA A 766 11.80 43.89 -31.42
C ALA A 766 12.79 44.96 -30.92
N SER A 767 14.09 44.81 -31.21
CA SER A 767 15.01 45.95 -31.25
C SER A 767 15.14 46.46 -32.70
N GLY A 768 14.05 47.02 -33.22
CA GLY A 768 14.09 47.88 -34.41
C GLY A 768 14.55 49.30 -34.01
N PRO A 769 15.31 50.02 -34.84
CA PRO A 769 15.99 51.24 -34.43
C PRO A 769 15.02 52.38 -34.12
N ALA A 770 15.33 53.10 -33.05
CA ALA A 770 14.60 54.26 -32.58
C ALA A 770 14.41 55.32 -33.68
N ALA A 771 13.16 55.53 -34.10
CA ALA A 771 12.79 56.67 -34.93
C ALA A 771 12.52 57.90 -34.03
N ALA A 772 13.31 58.94 -34.25
CA ALA A 772 13.28 60.20 -33.53
C ALA A 772 11.92 60.90 -33.60
N ALA A 773 11.54 61.50 -32.48
CA ALA A 773 10.37 62.36 -32.32
C ALA A 773 10.40 63.57 -33.27
N ARG A 774 9.32 63.75 -34.04
CA ARG A 774 8.85 65.05 -34.56
C ARG A 774 7.33 65.05 -34.59
N GLY A 775 6.71 65.97 -33.84
CA GLY A 775 5.38 66.50 -34.19
C GLY A 775 5.52 67.94 -34.68
N PRO A 776 4.42 68.66 -34.98
CA PRO A 776 3.24 68.26 -35.74
C PRO A 776 2.99 69.25 -36.91
N SER A 777 2.27 68.85 -37.97
CA SER A 777 1.55 69.84 -38.79
C SER A 777 0.38 69.25 -39.57
N SER A 778 -0.73 69.97 -39.48
CA SER A 778 -2.02 69.83 -40.16
C SER A 778 -1.97 69.68 -41.68
N SER A 779 -2.87 68.86 -42.25
CA SER A 779 -4.04 69.32 -43.03
C SER A 779 -4.68 68.16 -43.82
N ARG A 780 -6.02 68.15 -43.80
CA ARG A 780 -6.96 67.39 -44.65
C ARG A 780 -6.78 67.79 -46.14
N PRO A 781 -7.23 66.99 -47.17
CA PRO A 781 -8.62 66.55 -47.25
C PRO A 781 -8.95 65.19 -47.94
N THR A 782 -10.12 64.67 -47.51
CA THR A 782 -11.19 63.92 -48.21
C THR A 782 -10.89 63.10 -49.47
N HIS A 783 -11.28 61.82 -49.47
CA HIS A 783 -12.26 61.27 -50.43
C HIS A 783 -12.91 59.98 -49.89
N ALA A 784 -14.23 59.89 -50.09
CA ALA A 784 -15.13 58.83 -49.66
C ALA A 784 -15.10 57.60 -50.60
N PRO A 785 -15.52 56.41 -50.14
CA PRO A 785 -15.53 55.18 -50.94
C PRO A 785 -16.85 54.99 -51.71
N PRO A 786 -16.87 54.25 -52.84
CA PRO A 786 -18.09 53.62 -53.31
C PRO A 786 -18.20 52.18 -52.79
N ALA A 787 -19.41 51.81 -52.37
CA ALA A 787 -19.81 50.45 -51.99
C ALA A 787 -20.47 49.73 -53.21
N PRO A 788 -20.98 48.50 -53.06
CA PRO A 788 -20.59 47.29 -53.80
C PRO A 788 -21.53 46.96 -54.98
N PRO A 789 -21.31 45.88 -55.76
CA PRO A 789 -21.71 44.53 -55.34
C PRO A 789 -20.57 43.50 -55.21
#